data_AF-A0A1Y2TZP9-F1
#
_entry.id   AF-A0A1Y2TZP9-F1
#
_cell.length_a   1.000
_cell.length_b   1.000
_cell.length_c   1.000
_cell.angle_alpha   90.00
_cell.angle_beta   90.00
_cell.angle_gamma   90.00
#
_symmetry.space_group_name_H-M   'P 1'
#
loop_
_entity.id
_entity.type
_entity.pdbx_description
1 polymer ?
#
loop_
_entity_poly.entity_id
_entity_poly.type
_entity_poly.pdbx_seq_one_letter_code
_entity_poly.pdbx_strand_id
1 'polypeptide(L)'
;MSSPPTASSLLRARDLVVVGLVIALGSAWYLHRRMAKTRDNGPDSKDADATDPPLLRKHSEIASYTASRSGITYPGIRVFYRRHPKADELPRDPAPLPLLVFIHGLGGSIAQFNPVLTSLVNSASCLAIDFPGCGRSQFAPTSWEAYTTDALTDLLETVIEGYREKDQGLVLVAHSMGTAIAARIANKQSAYYLHPPSHVMGLIAICPVSGPAPLKAVRIFRTLLWLPEFIFNLWRAWDRWGGPASASVKRFVGPGADLETRQMQDRFNSQSRTPVFRRMAWGALPKYVDGKPVGGLFGEPTWAGLDIPVFLVGGEYDAVTPPKEVKKIQSLIESAAKPATISRGTTSDKADSGSSHAPSDGEASADQPINTEGSAVGEAAAPVSVTAKSRAHIPQSIDAITHEDFTRKQQQQPTTNVDDHYEDPTTPRDQESIGGIPPQPRHPAKVVKTLLLPAGHALLYTPVTARTLAGLIGDFMNDHITGRFSLGWQLQHLSRDGKWDVKNLAKWKSVKPVSEPIGGVFRAMKTLREVDEEHSPKVFSAKWGHIIKDIIDISHADPVYDPKSFGEGIKYHKFPTVSKIPPTDAEVANFIKLVDQIREDQKARAATEPGWSKDYVIGVHCHYGFNRTGYFVVCYLVERCGYGVQEAIDAFAAARPNGIRHSHFLDRLFVRYTPLHE
;
A
#
# COMPACT_ATOMS: atom_id res chain seq x y z
N MET A 1 27.13 -35.14 73.35
CA MET A 1 26.58 -35.70 72.10
C MET A 1 25.20 -35.12 71.91
N SER A 2 25.03 -34.25 70.93
CA SER A 2 23.79 -33.52 70.62
C SER A 2 22.83 -34.42 69.84
N SER A 3 21.62 -34.57 70.35
CA SER A 3 20.50 -35.29 69.73
C SER A 3 20.07 -34.66 68.39
N PRO A 4 19.63 -35.44 67.39
CA PRO A 4 19.16 -34.92 66.11
C PRO A 4 17.74 -34.32 66.22
N PRO A 5 17.38 -33.36 65.37
CA PRO A 5 16.06 -32.73 65.40
C PRO A 5 14.97 -33.67 64.82
N THR A 6 13.78 -33.62 65.40
CA THR A 6 12.62 -34.44 65.03
C THR A 6 11.92 -33.92 63.76
N ALA A 7 11.37 -34.86 62.98
CA ALA A 7 10.77 -34.67 61.65
C ALA A 7 9.61 -33.65 61.58
N SER A 8 9.00 -33.23 62.69
CA SER A 8 7.94 -32.22 62.69
C SER A 8 8.46 -30.79 62.42
N SER A 9 9.75 -30.53 62.69
CA SER A 9 10.40 -29.23 62.44
C SER A 9 10.63 -28.96 60.94
N LEU A 10 10.88 -30.01 60.15
CA LEU A 10 11.18 -29.93 58.71
C LEU A 10 9.93 -29.71 57.85
N LEU A 11 8.76 -30.18 58.29
CA LEU A 11 7.48 -29.95 57.62
C LEU A 11 7.02 -28.48 57.72
N ARG A 12 7.12 -27.86 58.91
CA ARG A 12 6.78 -26.44 59.10
C ARG A 12 7.68 -25.50 58.30
N ALA A 13 8.96 -25.83 58.12
CA ALA A 13 9.90 -25.03 57.35
C ALA A 13 9.59 -25.05 55.84
N ARG A 14 9.20 -26.21 55.27
CA ARG A 14 8.80 -26.31 53.86
C ARG A 14 7.51 -25.53 53.58
N ASP A 15 6.54 -25.58 54.47
CA ASP A 15 5.28 -24.84 54.31
C ASP A 15 5.49 -23.32 54.39
N LEU A 16 6.37 -22.85 55.28
CA LEU A 16 6.76 -21.44 55.36
C LEU A 16 7.51 -20.94 54.11
N VAL A 17 8.37 -21.78 53.52
CA VAL A 17 9.08 -21.44 52.27
C VAL A 17 8.11 -21.37 51.10
N VAL A 18 7.15 -22.29 50.99
CA VAL A 18 6.12 -22.28 49.93
C VAL A 18 5.20 -21.07 50.08
N VAL A 19 4.76 -20.75 51.30
CA VAL A 19 3.94 -19.55 51.57
C VAL A 19 4.74 -18.27 51.25
N GLY A 20 6.02 -18.21 51.62
CA GLY A 20 6.91 -17.10 51.28
C GLY A 20 7.09 -16.92 49.77
N LEU A 21 7.20 -18.01 49.01
CA LEU A 21 7.30 -18.00 47.54
C LEU A 21 6.00 -17.54 46.88
N VAL A 22 4.84 -17.99 47.38
CA VAL A 22 3.52 -17.56 46.88
C VAL A 22 3.27 -16.08 47.18
N ILE A 23 3.65 -15.59 48.37
CA ILE A 23 3.55 -14.18 48.72
C ILE A 23 4.52 -13.34 47.88
N ALA A 24 5.76 -13.80 47.67
CA ALA A 24 6.73 -13.09 46.84
C ALA A 24 6.30 -13.01 45.37
N LEU A 25 5.78 -14.11 44.80
CA LEU A 25 5.23 -14.13 43.44
C LEU A 25 3.95 -13.30 43.33
N GLY A 26 3.07 -13.34 44.32
CA GLY A 26 1.87 -12.50 44.40
C GLY A 26 2.20 -11.01 44.52
N SER A 27 3.23 -10.67 45.29
CA SER A 27 3.72 -9.29 45.48
C SER A 27 4.40 -8.77 44.22
N ALA A 28 5.23 -9.59 43.57
CA ALA A 28 5.85 -9.27 42.29
C ALA A 28 4.80 -9.11 41.17
N TRP A 29 3.77 -9.97 41.15
CA TRP A 29 2.64 -9.86 40.24
C TRP A 29 1.81 -8.60 40.52
N TYR A 30 1.55 -8.28 41.78
CA TYR A 30 0.83 -7.06 42.18
C TYR A 30 1.61 -5.78 41.82
N LEU A 31 2.93 -5.75 42.08
CA LEU A 31 3.82 -4.65 41.68
C LEU A 31 3.91 -4.52 40.15
N HIS A 32 4.02 -5.63 39.42
CA HIS A 32 4.00 -5.62 37.96
C HIS A 32 2.66 -5.09 37.42
N ARG A 33 1.54 -5.51 38.01
CA ARG A 33 0.19 -5.05 37.64
C ARG A 33 -0.03 -3.58 38.00
N ARG A 34 0.57 -3.09 39.09
CA ARG A 34 0.54 -1.68 39.50
C ARG A 34 1.40 -0.79 38.59
N MET A 35 2.59 -1.26 38.18
CA MET A 35 3.43 -0.57 37.19
C MET A 35 2.82 -0.60 35.77
N ALA A 36 2.06 -1.65 35.44
CA ALA A 36 1.30 -1.71 34.18
C ALA A 36 0.14 -0.69 34.15
N LYS A 37 -0.55 -0.47 35.29
CA LYS A 37 -1.65 0.49 35.43
C LYS A 37 -1.22 1.96 35.30
N THR A 38 0.04 2.28 35.56
CA THR A 38 0.59 3.64 35.47
C THR A 38 0.96 4.08 34.04
N ARG A 39 0.77 3.22 33.02
CA ARG A 39 1.06 3.52 31.60
C ARG A 39 -0.20 3.81 30.74
N ASP A 40 -1.37 3.96 31.37
CA ASP A 40 -2.65 3.79 30.68
C ASP A 40 -3.05 4.89 29.69
N ASN A 41 -2.48 6.11 29.74
CA ASN A 41 -2.81 7.17 28.79
C ASN A 41 -1.55 7.80 28.18
N GLY A 42 -1.22 7.35 26.96
CA GLY A 42 -0.10 7.85 26.16
C GLY A 42 0.18 6.94 24.95
N PRO A 43 1.12 7.32 24.06
CA PRO A 43 1.52 6.50 22.90
C PRO A 43 2.09 5.12 23.29
N ASP A 44 2.53 4.95 24.55
CA ASP A 44 3.01 3.69 25.12
C ASP A 44 1.90 2.78 25.66
N SER A 45 0.63 3.20 25.57
CA SER A 45 -0.49 2.38 26.02
C SER A 45 -0.56 1.05 25.26
N LYS A 46 -0.97 0.01 25.96
CA LYS A 46 -1.21 -1.33 25.39
C LYS A 46 -2.68 -1.58 25.11
N ASP A 47 -3.54 -0.60 25.43
CA ASP A 47 -4.96 -0.65 25.13
C ASP A 47 -5.24 -0.34 23.66
N ALA A 48 -6.16 -1.09 23.05
CA ALA A 48 -6.46 -0.97 21.63
C ALA A 48 -7.29 0.29 21.32
N ASP A 49 -8.16 0.72 22.23
CA ASP A 49 -8.94 1.95 22.06
C ASP A 49 -8.03 3.19 22.19
N ALA A 50 -7.15 3.21 23.21
CA ALA A 50 -6.22 4.32 23.45
C ALA A 50 -5.23 4.53 22.30
N THR A 51 -4.79 3.45 21.64
CA THR A 51 -3.78 3.48 20.57
C THR A 51 -4.35 3.39 19.17
N ASP A 52 -5.68 3.43 19.03
CA ASP A 52 -6.34 3.28 17.72
C ASP A 52 -5.89 4.42 16.78
N PRO A 53 -5.47 4.16 15.53
CA PRO A 53 -5.05 5.23 14.63
C PRO A 53 -6.20 6.20 14.27
N PRO A 54 -5.95 7.52 14.07
CA PRO A 54 -6.99 8.50 13.76
C PRO A 54 -7.84 8.15 12.53
N LEU A 55 -7.21 7.64 11.47
CA LEU A 55 -7.90 7.19 10.25
C LEU A 55 -8.92 6.09 10.58
N LEU A 56 -8.51 5.10 11.39
CA LEU A 56 -9.38 4.00 11.77
C LEU A 56 -10.47 4.45 12.76
N ARG A 57 -10.17 5.34 13.71
CA ARG A 57 -11.18 5.90 14.63
C ARG A 57 -12.30 6.63 13.88
N LYS A 58 -11.94 7.43 12.88
CA LYS A 58 -12.88 8.28 12.11
C LYS A 58 -13.78 7.48 11.17
N HIS A 59 -13.29 6.36 10.65
CA HIS A 59 -13.95 5.60 9.58
C HIS A 59 -14.27 4.15 9.98
N SER A 60 -14.35 3.86 11.27
CA SER A 60 -14.83 2.56 11.76
C SER A 60 -16.14 2.69 12.51
N GLU A 61 -16.99 1.69 12.34
CA GLU A 61 -18.16 1.45 13.16
C GLU A 61 -18.06 0.07 13.82
N ILE A 62 -18.85 -0.16 14.88
CA ILE A 62 -19.04 -1.49 15.46
C ILE A 62 -20.49 -1.88 15.18
N ALA A 63 -20.68 -2.97 14.43
CA ALA A 63 -22.00 -3.43 14.00
C ALA A 63 -22.16 -4.94 14.23
N SER A 64 -23.42 -5.37 14.33
CA SER A 64 -23.78 -6.79 14.46
C SER A 64 -23.94 -7.41 13.08
N TYR A 65 -23.38 -8.61 12.88
CA TYR A 65 -23.49 -9.38 11.63
C TYR A 65 -23.94 -10.79 11.93
N THR A 66 -24.89 -11.31 11.15
CA THR A 66 -25.20 -12.74 11.14
C THR A 66 -24.60 -13.33 9.89
N ALA A 67 -23.60 -14.19 10.06
CA ALA A 67 -22.88 -14.80 8.95
C ALA A 67 -23.83 -15.72 8.17
N SER A 68 -23.92 -15.48 6.86
CA SER A 68 -25.04 -15.93 6.04
C SER A 68 -25.12 -17.46 5.93
N ARG A 69 -23.98 -18.16 5.88
CA ARG A 69 -23.95 -19.63 5.69
C ARG A 69 -24.07 -20.39 7.01
N SER A 70 -23.39 -19.92 8.04
CA SER A 70 -23.33 -20.58 9.35
C SER A 70 -24.49 -20.18 10.26
N GLY A 71 -25.17 -19.06 9.99
CA GLY A 71 -26.20 -18.48 10.87
C GLY A 71 -25.64 -17.93 12.19
N ILE A 72 -24.31 -17.85 12.34
CA ILE A 72 -23.67 -17.39 13.57
C ILE A 72 -23.77 -15.87 13.64
N THR A 73 -24.40 -15.37 14.70
CA THR A 73 -24.47 -13.92 14.97
C THR A 73 -23.27 -13.45 15.78
N TYR A 74 -22.55 -12.48 15.22
CA TYR A 74 -21.46 -11.75 15.82
C TYR A 74 -21.94 -10.34 16.23
N PRO A 75 -22.19 -10.09 17.53
CA PRO A 75 -22.91 -8.90 17.98
C PRO A 75 -22.15 -7.57 17.88
N GLY A 76 -20.83 -7.60 17.67
CA GLY A 76 -20.03 -6.39 17.62
C GLY A 76 -18.73 -6.58 16.86
N ILE A 77 -18.80 -6.50 15.53
CA ILE A 77 -17.63 -6.51 14.64
C ILE A 77 -17.29 -5.07 14.28
N ARG A 78 -16.04 -4.69 14.53
CA ARG A 78 -15.50 -3.44 14.02
C ARG A 78 -15.29 -3.56 12.51
N VAL A 79 -15.93 -2.68 11.76
CA VAL A 79 -15.77 -2.55 10.32
C VAL A 79 -15.20 -1.18 10.02
N PHE A 80 -14.03 -1.15 9.37
CA PHE A 80 -13.47 0.05 8.77
C PHE A 80 -13.96 0.14 7.33
N TYR A 81 -14.56 1.27 6.96
CA TYR A 81 -14.90 1.56 5.57
C TYR A 81 -14.62 3.02 5.26
N ARG A 82 -13.72 3.27 4.31
CA ARG A 82 -13.50 4.59 3.71
C ARG A 82 -13.81 4.52 2.23
N ARG A 83 -14.98 5.05 1.85
CA ARG A 83 -15.33 5.26 0.45
C ARG A 83 -14.34 6.23 -0.19
N HIS A 84 -13.95 5.96 -1.42
CA HIS A 84 -13.12 6.88 -2.19
C HIS A 84 -13.82 8.25 -2.30
N PRO A 85 -13.19 9.37 -1.88
CA PRO A 85 -13.86 10.68 -1.82
C PRO A 85 -14.42 11.17 -3.16
N LYS A 86 -13.83 10.69 -4.26
CA LYS A 86 -14.16 11.06 -5.63
C LYS A 86 -14.79 9.91 -6.42
N ALA A 87 -15.34 8.91 -5.73
CA ALA A 87 -15.93 7.71 -6.36
C ALA A 87 -17.02 8.03 -7.40
N ASP A 88 -17.82 9.09 -7.17
CA ASP A 88 -18.89 9.48 -8.08
C ASP A 88 -18.39 10.22 -9.34
N GLU A 89 -17.19 10.80 -9.26
CA GLU A 89 -16.55 11.53 -10.35
C GLU A 89 -15.64 10.62 -11.22
N LEU A 90 -15.43 9.36 -10.80
CA LEU A 90 -14.66 8.36 -11.54
C LEU A 90 -15.57 7.52 -12.46
N PRO A 91 -15.04 6.96 -13.57
CA PRO A 91 -15.81 6.12 -14.48
C PRO A 91 -16.45 4.90 -13.78
N ARG A 92 -17.75 4.70 -14.03
CA ARG A 92 -18.56 3.61 -13.46
C ARG A 92 -18.94 2.53 -14.46
N ASP A 93 -18.64 2.73 -15.74
CA ASP A 93 -18.84 1.76 -16.83
C ASP A 93 -17.50 1.12 -17.21
N PRO A 94 -17.39 -0.22 -17.38
CA PRO A 94 -18.44 -1.23 -17.20
C PRO A 94 -18.76 -1.57 -15.75
N ALA A 95 -17.95 -1.11 -14.80
CA ALA A 95 -18.18 -1.25 -13.36
C ALA A 95 -17.47 -0.13 -12.57
N PRO A 96 -17.87 0.14 -11.31
CA PRO A 96 -17.17 1.07 -10.42
C PRO A 96 -15.75 0.62 -10.12
N LEU A 97 -14.89 1.56 -9.71
CA LEU A 97 -13.52 1.26 -9.25
C LEU A 97 -13.53 0.12 -8.19
N PRO A 98 -12.64 -0.89 -8.28
CA PRO A 98 -12.71 -2.04 -7.40
C PRO A 98 -12.52 -1.68 -5.91
N LEU A 99 -13.16 -2.46 -5.03
CA LEU A 99 -13.04 -2.34 -3.58
C LEU A 99 -11.79 -3.07 -3.07
N LEU A 100 -10.97 -2.40 -2.28
CA LEU A 100 -9.83 -3.02 -1.60
C LEU A 100 -10.28 -3.59 -0.26
N VAL A 101 -10.07 -4.89 -0.03
CA VAL A 101 -10.47 -5.58 1.20
C VAL A 101 -9.23 -6.05 1.98
N PHE A 102 -9.04 -5.54 3.18
CA PHE A 102 -7.87 -5.83 4.02
C PHE A 102 -8.20 -6.89 5.07
N ILE A 103 -7.37 -7.94 5.14
CA ILE A 103 -7.63 -9.14 5.94
C ILE A 103 -6.42 -9.45 6.83
N HIS A 104 -6.58 -9.24 8.14
CA HIS A 104 -5.50 -9.46 9.10
C HIS A 104 -5.31 -10.93 9.49
N GLY A 105 -4.13 -11.24 10.01
CA GLY A 105 -3.74 -12.58 10.43
C GLY A 105 -4.16 -12.96 11.86
N LEU A 106 -3.68 -14.13 12.29
CA LEU A 106 -3.92 -14.69 13.62
C LEU A 106 -3.44 -13.74 14.71
N GLY A 107 -4.34 -13.36 15.62
CA GLY A 107 -4.01 -12.47 16.74
C GLY A 107 -3.71 -11.02 16.34
N GLY A 108 -3.94 -10.67 15.08
CA GLY A 108 -3.79 -9.32 14.53
C GLY A 108 -5.04 -8.44 14.64
N SER A 109 -5.00 -7.30 13.96
CA SER A 109 -6.11 -6.34 13.83
C SER A 109 -5.91 -5.43 12.60
N ILE A 110 -6.93 -4.66 12.22
CA ILE A 110 -6.85 -3.66 11.14
C ILE A 110 -5.74 -2.63 11.42
N ALA A 111 -5.45 -2.34 12.69
CA ALA A 111 -4.43 -1.37 13.09
C ALA A 111 -3.04 -1.68 12.52
N GLN A 112 -2.74 -2.96 12.25
CA GLN A 112 -1.50 -3.37 11.60
C GLN A 112 -1.41 -2.87 10.15
N PHE A 113 -2.54 -2.71 9.46
CA PHE A 113 -2.59 -2.18 8.09
C PHE A 113 -2.57 -0.65 8.03
N ASN A 114 -2.65 0.07 9.15
CA ASN A 114 -2.77 1.54 9.13
C ASN A 114 -1.72 2.26 8.26
N PRO A 115 -0.42 1.90 8.30
CA PRO A 115 0.57 2.54 7.44
C PRO A 115 0.29 2.37 5.94
N VAL A 116 -0.10 1.16 5.51
CA VAL A 116 -0.46 0.86 4.11
C VAL A 116 -1.81 1.47 3.73
N LEU A 117 -2.80 1.38 4.62
CA LEU A 117 -4.13 1.96 4.41
C LEU A 117 -4.04 3.46 4.17
N THR A 118 -3.22 4.18 4.93
CA THR A 118 -3.05 5.65 4.79
C THR A 118 -2.66 6.06 3.36
N SER A 119 -1.92 5.22 2.65
CA SER A 119 -1.59 5.43 1.24
C SER A 119 -2.72 4.99 0.31
N LEU A 120 -3.24 3.77 0.46
CA LEU A 120 -4.16 3.14 -0.50
C LEU A 120 -5.58 3.70 -0.48
N VAL A 121 -6.02 4.30 0.63
CA VAL A 121 -7.36 4.92 0.73
C VAL A 121 -7.58 6.09 -0.23
N ASN A 122 -6.52 6.59 -0.86
CA ASN A 122 -6.58 7.65 -1.86
C ASN A 122 -6.60 7.09 -3.29
N SER A 123 -6.38 5.79 -3.44
CA SER A 123 -6.41 5.11 -4.74
C SER A 123 -7.73 4.41 -4.99
N ALA A 124 -8.46 4.00 -3.94
CA ALA A 124 -9.74 3.32 -4.02
C ALA A 124 -10.50 3.33 -2.70
N SER A 125 -11.76 2.84 -2.72
CA SER A 125 -12.49 2.54 -1.49
C SER A 125 -11.82 1.38 -0.76
N CYS A 126 -11.70 1.47 0.56
CA CYS A 126 -11.06 0.45 1.39
C CYS A 126 -12.03 -0.08 2.45
N LEU A 127 -12.10 -1.40 2.60
CA LEU A 127 -12.87 -2.14 3.60
C LEU A 127 -11.93 -3.02 4.42
N ALA A 128 -12.13 -3.08 5.73
CA ALA A 128 -11.43 -4.02 6.61
C ALA A 128 -12.30 -4.37 7.82
N ILE A 129 -12.12 -5.56 8.39
CA ILE A 129 -12.76 -5.94 9.67
C ILE A 129 -11.74 -6.36 10.70
N ASP A 130 -11.99 -6.06 11.96
CA ASP A 130 -11.36 -6.80 13.05
C ASP A 130 -12.16 -8.09 13.24
N PHE A 131 -11.54 -9.25 13.12
CA PHE A 131 -12.20 -10.53 13.43
C PHE A 131 -12.75 -10.55 14.87
N PRO A 132 -13.72 -11.42 15.20
CA PRO A 132 -14.33 -11.46 16.53
C PRO A 132 -13.28 -11.49 17.65
N GLY A 133 -13.37 -10.55 18.59
CA GLY A 133 -12.43 -10.40 19.72
C GLY A 133 -11.01 -9.92 19.37
N CYS A 134 -10.68 -9.71 18.10
CA CYS A 134 -9.47 -9.02 17.66
C CYS A 134 -9.66 -7.51 17.69
N GLY A 135 -8.56 -6.76 17.82
CA GLY A 135 -8.58 -5.30 17.83
C GLY A 135 -9.65 -4.73 18.77
N ARG A 136 -10.62 -4.02 18.20
CA ARG A 136 -11.76 -3.43 18.92
C ARG A 136 -13.08 -4.19 18.73
N SER A 137 -13.09 -5.30 17.98
CA SER A 137 -14.25 -6.17 17.88
C SER A 137 -14.57 -6.83 19.23
N GLN A 138 -15.85 -6.98 19.51
CA GLN A 138 -16.34 -7.69 20.67
C GLN A 138 -15.91 -9.16 20.60
N PHE A 139 -15.51 -9.72 21.74
CA PHE A 139 -15.23 -11.15 21.87
C PHE A 139 -16.55 -11.92 22.09
N ALA A 140 -17.37 -12.00 21.05
CA ALA A 140 -18.63 -12.73 21.05
C ALA A 140 -19.03 -13.15 19.62
N PRO A 141 -19.69 -14.32 19.44
CA PRO A 141 -19.96 -15.32 20.46
C PRO A 141 -18.65 -16.00 20.89
N THR A 142 -18.66 -16.74 22.00
CA THR A 142 -17.43 -17.35 22.57
C THR A 142 -17.31 -18.85 22.25
N SER A 143 -18.21 -19.39 21.42
CA SER A 143 -18.14 -20.77 20.91
C SER A 143 -16.89 -20.94 20.04
N TRP A 144 -16.26 -22.12 20.07
CA TRP A 144 -15.06 -22.37 19.26
C TRP A 144 -15.36 -22.43 17.76
N GLU A 145 -16.58 -22.84 17.40
CA GLU A 145 -17.06 -22.92 16.01
C GLU A 145 -17.02 -21.57 15.30
N ALA A 146 -17.38 -20.49 16.01
CA ALA A 146 -17.41 -19.13 15.49
C ALA A 146 -16.03 -18.57 15.10
N TYR A 147 -14.95 -19.27 15.42
CA TYR A 147 -13.56 -18.88 15.11
C TYR A 147 -12.87 -19.91 14.20
N THR A 148 -13.63 -20.86 13.65
CA THR A 148 -13.11 -21.72 12.57
C THR A 148 -12.82 -20.87 11.34
N THR A 149 -11.83 -21.27 10.53
CA THR A 149 -11.54 -20.56 9.28
C THR A 149 -12.78 -20.43 8.39
N ASP A 150 -13.64 -21.46 8.35
CA ASP A 150 -14.89 -21.46 7.60
C ASP A 150 -15.86 -20.38 8.10
N ALA A 151 -16.06 -20.27 9.43
CA ALA A 151 -16.94 -19.26 10.01
C ALA A 151 -16.40 -17.83 9.84
N LEU A 152 -15.08 -17.65 9.98
CA LEU A 152 -14.43 -16.35 9.73
C LEU A 152 -14.50 -15.93 8.26
N THR A 153 -14.40 -16.90 7.34
CA THR A 153 -14.56 -16.67 5.90
C THR A 153 -16.00 -16.24 5.59
N ASP A 154 -16.99 -16.96 6.14
CA ASP A 154 -18.42 -16.66 5.97
C ASP A 154 -18.81 -15.28 6.53
N LEU A 155 -18.31 -14.94 7.71
CA LEU A 155 -18.45 -13.59 8.28
C LEU A 155 -17.87 -12.54 7.33
N LEU A 156 -16.65 -12.73 6.84
CA LEU A 156 -15.99 -11.78 5.97
C LEU A 156 -16.72 -11.61 4.63
N GLU A 157 -17.14 -12.70 3.99
CA GLU A 157 -17.97 -12.65 2.77
C GLU A 157 -19.27 -11.88 3.02
N THR A 158 -19.94 -12.12 4.16
CA THR A 158 -21.17 -11.43 4.54
C THR A 158 -20.94 -9.91 4.70
N VAL A 159 -19.85 -9.50 5.35
CA VAL A 159 -19.53 -8.06 5.49
C VAL A 159 -19.19 -7.45 4.13
N ILE A 160 -18.40 -8.14 3.28
CA ILE A 160 -18.05 -7.64 1.95
C ILE A 160 -19.31 -7.38 1.11
N GLU A 161 -20.29 -8.30 1.13
CA GLU A 161 -21.54 -8.13 0.38
C GLU A 161 -22.34 -6.91 0.82
N GLY A 162 -22.31 -6.56 2.11
CA GLY A 162 -23.00 -5.38 2.64
C GLY A 162 -22.39 -4.04 2.22
N TYR A 163 -21.13 -4.03 1.78
CA TYR A 163 -20.38 -2.81 1.45
C TYR A 163 -20.03 -2.66 -0.02
N ARG A 164 -19.92 -3.75 -0.78
CA ARG A 164 -19.60 -3.68 -2.20
C ARG A 164 -20.76 -3.08 -2.99
N GLU A 165 -20.45 -2.23 -3.96
CA GLU A 165 -21.43 -1.76 -4.93
C GLU A 165 -21.77 -2.87 -5.94
N LYS A 166 -22.92 -2.76 -6.60
CA LYS A 166 -23.31 -3.70 -7.65
C LYS A 166 -22.22 -3.77 -8.75
N ASP A 167 -21.88 -4.99 -9.15
CA ASP A 167 -20.86 -5.30 -10.16
C ASP A 167 -19.43 -4.85 -9.81
N GLN A 168 -19.20 -4.29 -8.60
CA GLN A 168 -17.89 -3.84 -8.16
C GLN A 168 -16.96 -5.03 -7.95
N GLY A 169 -15.81 -4.98 -8.62
CA GLY A 169 -14.75 -5.97 -8.41
C GLY A 169 -14.06 -5.80 -7.06
N LEU A 170 -13.36 -6.85 -6.61
CA LEU A 170 -12.67 -6.91 -5.33
C LEU A 170 -11.18 -7.13 -5.53
N VAL A 171 -10.34 -6.46 -4.76
CA VAL A 171 -8.93 -6.79 -4.62
C VAL A 171 -8.66 -7.11 -3.16
N LEU A 172 -8.18 -8.32 -2.89
CA LEU A 172 -7.94 -8.78 -1.52
C LEU A 172 -6.49 -8.48 -1.13
N VAL A 173 -6.28 -7.79 -0.01
CA VAL A 173 -4.97 -7.50 0.56
C VAL A 173 -4.89 -8.17 1.93
N ALA A 174 -4.10 -9.22 2.05
CA ALA A 174 -4.15 -10.09 3.22
C ALA A 174 -2.77 -10.32 3.84
N HIS A 175 -2.73 -10.51 5.16
CA HIS A 175 -1.49 -10.75 5.91
C HIS A 175 -1.53 -12.08 6.66
N SER A 176 -0.43 -12.84 6.62
CA SER A 176 -0.23 -14.04 7.43
C SER A 176 -1.36 -15.06 7.24
N MET A 177 -1.97 -15.56 8.31
CA MET A 177 -3.16 -16.43 8.27
C MET A 177 -4.29 -15.88 7.39
N GLY A 178 -4.47 -14.56 7.33
CA GLY A 178 -5.49 -13.91 6.50
C GLY A 178 -5.32 -14.21 5.01
N THR A 179 -4.10 -14.51 4.56
CA THR A 179 -3.82 -14.88 3.16
C THR A 179 -4.49 -16.17 2.75
N ALA A 180 -4.63 -17.14 3.65
CA ALA A 180 -5.33 -18.39 3.38
C ALA A 180 -6.85 -18.16 3.27
N ILE A 181 -7.42 -17.30 4.13
CA ILE A 181 -8.83 -16.88 4.03
C ILE A 181 -9.07 -16.16 2.70
N ALA A 182 -8.19 -15.22 2.35
CA ALA A 182 -8.27 -14.47 1.10
C ALA A 182 -8.15 -15.37 -0.14
N ALA A 183 -7.20 -16.31 -0.14
CA ALA A 183 -7.06 -17.29 -1.21
C ALA A 183 -8.29 -18.19 -1.34
N ARG A 184 -8.93 -18.55 -0.22
CA ARG A 184 -10.17 -19.32 -0.24
C ARG A 184 -11.34 -18.53 -0.85
N ILE A 185 -11.45 -17.25 -0.51
CA ILE A 185 -12.44 -16.34 -1.12
C ILE A 185 -12.17 -16.12 -2.61
N ALA A 186 -10.90 -16.02 -3.00
CA ALA A 186 -10.48 -15.83 -4.39
C ALA A 186 -10.67 -17.10 -5.25
N ASN A 187 -10.70 -18.27 -4.63
CA ASN A 187 -10.85 -19.54 -5.33
C ASN A 187 -12.32 -19.79 -5.71
N LYS A 188 -12.59 -19.85 -7.02
CA LYS A 188 -13.94 -20.04 -7.59
C LYS A 188 -14.68 -21.28 -7.07
N GLN A 189 -13.95 -22.33 -6.68
CA GLN A 189 -14.53 -23.57 -6.14
C GLN A 189 -14.86 -23.47 -4.64
N SER A 190 -14.34 -22.47 -3.94
CA SER A 190 -14.42 -22.33 -2.48
C SER A 190 -15.18 -21.10 -2.00
N ALA A 191 -15.23 -20.02 -2.80
CA ALA A 191 -16.09 -18.87 -2.53
C ALA A 191 -17.56 -19.33 -2.47
N TYR A 192 -18.41 -18.68 -1.68
CA TYR A 192 -19.83 -19.05 -1.58
C TYR A 192 -20.78 -17.89 -1.90
N TYR A 193 -20.47 -16.68 -1.43
CA TYR A 193 -21.29 -15.49 -1.71
C TYR A 193 -20.67 -14.57 -2.75
N LEU A 194 -19.36 -14.68 -2.95
CA LEU A 194 -18.61 -13.85 -3.86
C LEU A 194 -18.47 -14.45 -5.27
N HIS A 195 -19.34 -15.39 -5.65
CA HIS A 195 -19.47 -15.94 -7.01
C HIS A 195 -20.02 -14.90 -7.99
N PRO A 196 -19.26 -14.49 -9.01
CA PRO A 196 -19.78 -14.59 -10.39
C PRO A 196 -18.99 -15.76 -10.99
N PRO A 197 -18.29 -15.70 -12.11
CA PRO A 197 -17.01 -16.40 -12.10
C PRO A 197 -16.03 -15.72 -11.09
N SER A 198 -16.40 -15.43 -9.83
CA SER A 198 -15.74 -14.62 -8.76
C SER A 198 -15.49 -13.12 -9.04
N HIS A 199 -15.95 -12.20 -8.17
CA HIS A 199 -15.80 -10.73 -8.33
C HIS A 199 -14.38 -10.31 -7.93
N VAL A 200 -13.58 -11.27 -7.45
CA VAL A 200 -12.20 -11.07 -7.04
C VAL A 200 -11.33 -10.93 -8.28
N MET A 201 -10.75 -9.75 -8.44
CA MET A 201 -9.90 -9.35 -9.55
C MET A 201 -8.41 -9.56 -9.26
N GLY A 202 -8.01 -9.71 -8.00
CA GLY A 202 -6.62 -9.96 -7.63
C GLY A 202 -6.42 -10.20 -6.14
N LEU A 203 -5.28 -10.81 -5.80
CA LEU A 203 -4.87 -11.12 -4.43
C LEU A 203 -3.45 -10.64 -4.17
N ILE A 204 -3.28 -9.78 -3.16
CA ILE A 204 -2.00 -9.40 -2.58
C ILE A 204 -1.85 -10.16 -1.27
N ALA A 205 -0.92 -11.11 -1.22
CA ALA A 205 -0.68 -11.97 -0.07
C ALA A 205 0.66 -11.63 0.59
N ILE A 206 0.59 -11.01 1.77
CA ILE A 206 1.74 -10.54 2.53
C ILE A 206 2.08 -11.55 3.63
N CYS A 207 3.33 -12.01 3.67
CA CYS A 207 3.81 -13.07 4.56
C CYS A 207 2.90 -14.31 4.53
N PRO A 208 2.66 -14.91 3.34
CA PRO A 208 1.62 -15.92 3.19
C PRO A 208 2.00 -17.28 3.78
N VAL A 209 0.97 -18.09 4.04
CA VAL A 209 1.10 -19.48 4.52
C VAL A 209 0.80 -20.46 3.38
N SER A 210 1.71 -21.41 3.11
CA SER A 210 1.64 -22.27 1.91
C SER A 210 0.76 -23.49 2.03
N GLY A 211 0.44 -23.92 3.25
CA GLY A 211 -0.31 -25.14 3.45
C GLY A 211 -0.47 -25.56 4.90
N PRO A 212 -1.21 -26.66 5.14
CA PRO A 212 -1.54 -27.10 6.47
C PRO A 212 -0.29 -27.52 7.23
N ALA A 213 -0.29 -27.26 8.54
CA ALA A 213 0.76 -27.75 9.42
C ALA A 213 0.78 -29.29 9.41
N PRO A 214 1.95 -29.94 9.41
CA PRO A 214 2.05 -31.40 9.41
C PRO A 214 1.29 -32.05 10.58
N LEU A 215 0.78 -33.27 10.41
CA LEU A 215 0.00 -33.99 11.42
C LEU A 215 0.64 -34.01 12.83
N LYS A 216 1.96 -34.24 12.90
CA LYS A 216 2.70 -34.21 14.17
C LYS A 216 2.66 -32.83 14.83
N ALA A 217 2.84 -31.77 14.05
CA ALA A 217 2.76 -30.40 14.53
C ALA A 217 1.33 -30.07 14.99
N VAL A 218 0.30 -30.47 14.24
CA VAL A 218 -1.11 -30.27 14.62
C VAL A 218 -1.42 -30.93 15.97
N ARG A 219 -0.97 -32.17 16.20
CA ARG A 219 -1.15 -32.85 17.50
C ARG A 219 -0.54 -32.06 18.64
N ILE A 220 0.71 -31.59 18.48
CA ILE A 220 1.41 -30.78 19.49
C ILE A 220 0.68 -29.47 19.75
N PHE A 221 0.29 -28.75 18.69
CA PHE A 221 -0.44 -27.48 18.82
C PHE A 221 -1.78 -27.66 19.50
N ARG A 222 -2.55 -28.72 19.19
CA ARG A 222 -3.81 -29.00 19.88
C ARG A 222 -3.60 -29.26 21.37
N THR A 223 -2.59 -30.04 21.74
CA THR A 223 -2.25 -30.26 23.15
C THR A 223 -1.91 -28.96 23.85
N LEU A 224 -1.06 -28.11 23.24
CA LEU A 224 -0.70 -26.80 23.78
C LEU A 224 -1.93 -25.89 23.94
N LEU A 225 -2.78 -25.81 22.92
CA LEU A 225 -3.97 -24.98 22.90
C LEU A 225 -5.07 -25.48 23.85
N TRP A 226 -5.00 -26.73 24.31
CA TRP A 226 -5.91 -27.30 25.29
C TRP A 226 -5.49 -27.03 26.75
N LEU A 227 -4.25 -26.59 26.99
CA LEU A 227 -3.77 -26.26 28.33
C LEU A 227 -4.71 -25.28 29.07
N PRO A 228 -4.86 -25.42 30.40
CA PRO A 228 -5.59 -24.44 31.20
C PRO A 228 -5.13 -23.01 30.94
N GLU A 229 -6.08 -22.07 30.89
CA GLU A 229 -5.79 -20.69 30.47
C GLU A 229 -4.71 -20.01 31.32
N PHE A 230 -4.66 -20.26 32.63
CA PHE A 230 -3.65 -19.69 33.50
C PHE A 230 -2.23 -20.16 33.12
N ILE A 231 -2.05 -21.44 32.77
CA ILE A 231 -0.75 -21.99 32.32
C ILE A 231 -0.37 -21.37 30.98
N PHE A 232 -1.32 -21.30 30.05
CA PHE A 232 -1.08 -20.70 28.73
C PHE A 232 -0.70 -19.22 28.86
N ASN A 233 -1.34 -18.49 29.76
CA ASN A 233 -1.02 -17.09 30.05
C ASN A 233 0.36 -16.92 30.69
N LEU A 234 0.79 -17.83 31.58
CA LEU A 234 2.15 -17.82 32.12
C LEU A 234 3.19 -18.03 31.01
N TRP A 235 2.96 -18.97 30.10
CA TRP A 235 3.83 -19.18 28.94
C TRP A 235 3.88 -17.95 28.02
N ARG A 236 2.74 -17.34 27.69
CA ARG A 236 2.70 -16.09 26.90
C ARG A 236 3.39 -14.93 27.59
N ALA A 237 3.28 -14.83 28.92
CA ALA A 237 3.95 -13.80 29.70
C ALA A 237 5.48 -13.98 29.67
N TRP A 238 5.95 -15.23 29.79
CA TRP A 238 7.36 -15.58 29.63
C TRP A 238 7.88 -15.28 28.22
N ASP A 239 7.14 -15.67 27.18
CA ASP A 239 7.50 -15.40 25.77
C ASP A 239 7.63 -13.90 25.46
N ARG A 240 6.81 -13.08 26.14
CA ARG A 240 6.80 -11.61 26.04
C ARG A 240 7.74 -10.91 27.00
N TRP A 241 8.46 -11.66 27.83
CA TRP A 241 9.39 -11.06 28.78
C TRP A 241 10.52 -10.33 28.06
N GLY A 242 10.79 -9.09 28.48
CA GLY A 242 11.73 -8.18 27.80
C GLY A 242 11.07 -7.16 26.88
N GLY A 243 9.74 -7.15 26.73
CA GLY A 243 9.00 -6.13 25.98
C GLY A 243 9.46 -6.05 24.51
N PRO A 244 9.87 -4.86 24.01
CA PRO A 244 10.42 -4.69 22.66
C PRO A 244 11.67 -5.55 22.37
N ALA A 245 12.37 -6.05 23.39
CA ALA A 245 13.52 -6.95 23.22
C ALA A 245 13.18 -8.45 23.43
N SER A 246 11.91 -8.79 23.66
CA SER A 246 11.46 -10.15 23.93
C SER A 246 11.62 -11.08 22.74
N ALA A 247 11.66 -12.39 23.01
CA ALA A 247 11.65 -13.43 21.97
C ALA A 247 10.39 -13.30 21.08
N SER A 248 9.25 -12.94 21.70
CA SER A 248 8.00 -12.72 20.98
C SER A 248 8.04 -11.61 19.94
N VAL A 249 8.87 -10.60 20.14
CA VAL A 249 9.05 -9.49 19.20
C VAL A 249 10.11 -9.83 18.16
N LYS A 250 11.27 -10.33 18.60
CA LYS A 250 12.42 -10.64 17.74
C LYS A 250 12.06 -11.58 16.58
N ARG A 251 11.20 -12.58 16.82
CA ARG A 251 10.78 -13.52 15.76
C ARG A 251 9.93 -12.89 14.65
N PHE A 252 9.32 -11.73 14.90
CA PHE A 252 8.45 -11.06 13.94
C PHE A 252 9.15 -9.94 13.18
N VAL A 253 10.07 -9.21 13.79
CA VAL A 253 10.57 -7.94 13.22
C VAL A 253 11.86 -8.10 12.40
N GLY A 254 12.62 -9.18 12.63
CA GLY A 254 13.94 -9.41 12.01
C GLY A 254 15.09 -8.72 12.76
N PRO A 255 16.36 -8.99 12.38
CA PRO A 255 17.54 -8.56 13.12
C PRO A 255 17.81 -7.03 13.05
N GLY A 256 17.38 -6.36 11.98
CA GLY A 256 17.63 -4.93 11.75
C GLY A 256 16.49 -3.98 12.16
N ALA A 257 15.48 -4.48 12.88
CA ALA A 257 14.30 -3.67 13.20
C ALA A 257 14.60 -2.54 14.19
N ASP A 258 14.17 -1.33 13.83
CA ASP A 258 14.23 -0.14 14.70
C ASP A 258 13.42 -0.32 16.00
N LEU A 259 13.60 0.62 16.93
CA LEU A 259 12.90 0.57 18.22
C LEU A 259 11.38 0.74 18.05
N GLU A 260 10.94 1.59 17.13
CA GLU A 260 9.53 1.88 16.89
C GLU A 260 8.77 0.63 16.43
N THR A 261 9.30 -0.09 15.45
CA THR A 261 8.80 -1.37 14.95
C THR A 261 8.70 -2.40 16.08
N ARG A 262 9.74 -2.50 16.91
CA ARG A 262 9.75 -3.41 18.06
C ARG A 262 8.70 -3.05 19.11
N GLN A 263 8.47 -1.76 19.36
CA GLN A 263 7.43 -1.27 20.25
C GLN A 263 6.03 -1.55 19.69
N MET A 264 5.81 -1.33 18.40
CA MET A 264 4.55 -1.67 17.72
C MET A 264 4.25 -3.16 17.82
N GLN A 265 5.23 -4.03 17.56
CA GLN A 265 5.05 -5.48 17.69
C GLN A 265 4.77 -5.91 19.14
N ASP A 266 5.46 -5.35 20.14
CA ASP A 266 5.15 -5.62 21.56
C ASP A 266 3.71 -5.19 21.90
N ARG A 267 3.27 -4.04 21.38
CA ARG A 267 1.90 -3.55 21.53
C ARG A 267 0.89 -4.53 20.94
N PHE A 268 1.06 -4.96 19.68
CA PHE A 268 0.15 -5.93 19.05
C PHE A 268 0.14 -7.28 19.77
N ASN A 269 1.31 -7.77 20.21
CA ASN A 269 1.40 -8.98 21.05
C ASN A 269 0.64 -8.82 22.38
N SER A 270 0.56 -7.59 22.89
CA SER A 270 -0.15 -7.23 24.12
C SER A 270 -1.67 -7.17 23.95
N GLN A 271 -2.13 -6.64 22.81
CA GLN A 271 -3.54 -6.50 22.48
C GLN A 271 -4.19 -7.84 22.10
N SER A 272 -3.39 -8.82 21.68
CA SER A 272 -3.86 -10.17 21.32
C SER A 272 -4.38 -10.96 22.54
N ARG A 273 -5.70 -11.02 22.71
CA ARG A 273 -6.38 -11.72 23.82
C ARG A 273 -6.19 -13.24 23.72
N THR A 274 -5.73 -13.87 24.81
CA THR A 274 -5.53 -15.33 24.87
C THR A 274 -6.75 -16.17 24.47
N PRO A 275 -7.97 -15.92 25.00
CA PRO A 275 -9.12 -16.75 24.63
C PRO A 275 -9.49 -16.64 23.15
N VAL A 276 -9.24 -15.49 22.51
CA VAL A 276 -9.46 -15.25 21.08
C VAL A 276 -8.40 -15.96 20.26
N PHE A 277 -7.13 -15.70 20.56
CA PHE A 277 -5.99 -16.32 19.88
C PHE A 277 -6.10 -17.83 19.89
N ARG A 278 -6.43 -18.45 21.03
CA ARG A 278 -6.57 -19.91 21.14
C ARG A 278 -7.66 -20.46 20.23
N ARG A 279 -8.81 -19.78 20.15
CA ARG A 279 -9.94 -20.22 19.32
C ARG A 279 -9.63 -20.10 17.83
N MET A 280 -9.07 -18.97 17.40
CA MET A 280 -8.63 -18.79 16.01
C MET A 280 -7.53 -19.78 15.64
N ALA A 281 -6.52 -19.95 16.49
CA ALA A 281 -5.43 -20.90 16.26
C ALA A 281 -5.95 -22.34 16.17
N TRP A 282 -6.91 -22.72 17.02
CA TRP A 282 -7.54 -24.03 16.96
C TRP A 282 -8.39 -24.20 15.69
N GLY A 283 -9.16 -23.18 15.33
CA GLY A 283 -9.98 -23.13 14.13
C GLY A 283 -9.17 -23.19 12.84
N ALA A 284 -7.90 -22.76 12.88
CA ALA A 284 -6.94 -22.82 11.78
C ALA A 284 -6.33 -24.22 11.57
N LEU A 285 -6.36 -25.10 12.58
CA LEU A 285 -5.73 -26.42 12.51
C LEU A 285 -6.65 -27.45 11.82
N PRO A 286 -6.20 -28.09 10.73
CA PRO A 286 -6.99 -29.11 10.05
C PRO A 286 -7.20 -30.36 10.93
N LYS A 287 -8.21 -31.15 10.59
CA LYS A 287 -8.29 -32.57 10.99
C LYS A 287 -7.69 -33.41 9.87
N TYR A 288 -7.01 -34.50 10.20
CA TYR A 288 -6.50 -35.44 9.18
C TYR A 288 -7.40 -36.67 9.13
N VAL A 289 -8.03 -36.89 7.98
CA VAL A 289 -8.87 -38.07 7.67
C VAL A 289 -8.22 -38.77 6.47
N ASP A 290 -7.89 -40.05 6.60
CA ASP A 290 -7.19 -40.83 5.57
C ASP A 290 -5.91 -40.15 5.03
N GLY A 291 -5.16 -39.51 5.93
CA GLY A 291 -3.93 -38.79 5.60
C GLY A 291 -4.13 -37.43 4.91
N LYS A 292 -5.37 -37.06 4.58
CA LYS A 292 -5.72 -35.77 3.95
C LYS A 292 -6.19 -34.74 4.99
N PRO A 293 -5.74 -33.48 4.88
CA PRO A 293 -6.22 -32.40 5.73
C PRO A 293 -7.66 -32.01 5.33
N VAL A 294 -8.54 -31.92 6.31
CA VAL A 294 -9.95 -31.52 6.17
C VAL A 294 -10.24 -30.37 7.14
N GLY A 295 -10.79 -29.28 6.61
CA GLY A 295 -11.05 -28.04 7.34
C GLY A 295 -9.77 -27.28 7.75
N GLY A 296 -9.92 -26.29 8.62
CA GLY A 296 -8.81 -25.41 9.00
C GLY A 296 -8.46 -24.40 7.91
N LEU A 297 -7.21 -23.93 7.91
CA LEU A 297 -6.74 -22.94 6.92
C LEU A 297 -6.69 -23.48 5.49
N PHE A 298 -6.57 -24.79 5.32
CA PHE A 298 -6.31 -25.40 4.03
C PHE A 298 -7.14 -26.67 3.83
N GLY A 299 -7.92 -26.68 2.75
CA GLY A 299 -8.63 -27.84 2.19
C GLY A 299 -8.16 -28.15 0.75
N GLU A 300 -9.02 -28.70 -0.11
CA GLU A 300 -8.83 -28.79 -1.58
C GLU A 300 -8.22 -27.50 -2.20
N PRO A 301 -7.54 -27.54 -3.37
CA PRO A 301 -6.31 -26.78 -3.59
C PRO A 301 -6.50 -25.25 -3.53
N THR A 302 -6.36 -24.68 -2.32
CA THR A 302 -6.64 -23.27 -1.99
C THR A 302 -5.85 -22.31 -2.87
N TRP A 303 -4.54 -22.53 -3.00
CA TRP A 303 -3.64 -21.75 -3.86
C TRP A 303 -3.64 -22.21 -5.32
N ALA A 304 -3.67 -23.52 -5.57
CA ALA A 304 -3.52 -24.05 -6.93
C ALA A 304 -4.73 -23.74 -7.82
N GLY A 305 -5.93 -23.57 -7.23
CA GLY A 305 -7.14 -23.17 -7.94
C GLY A 305 -7.25 -21.69 -8.28
N LEU A 306 -6.24 -20.87 -7.98
CA LEU A 306 -6.26 -19.44 -8.29
C LEU A 306 -5.99 -19.17 -9.78
N ASP A 307 -6.90 -18.39 -10.36
CA ASP A 307 -6.94 -18.00 -11.77
C ASP A 307 -7.12 -16.48 -11.91
N ILE A 308 -6.33 -15.75 -11.10
CA ILE A 308 -6.33 -14.28 -11.00
C ILE A 308 -4.88 -13.79 -10.84
N PRO A 309 -4.60 -12.49 -11.02
CA PRO A 309 -3.36 -11.88 -10.54
C PRO A 309 -3.11 -12.14 -9.06
N VAL A 310 -1.93 -12.67 -8.73
CA VAL A 310 -1.47 -12.90 -7.36
C VAL A 310 -0.11 -12.24 -7.15
N PHE A 311 -0.01 -11.37 -6.13
CA PHE A 311 1.27 -10.82 -5.67
C PHE A 311 1.63 -11.39 -4.31
N LEU A 312 2.72 -12.15 -4.23
CA LEU A 312 3.22 -12.76 -3.01
C LEU A 312 4.40 -11.94 -2.49
N VAL A 313 4.26 -11.36 -1.29
CA VAL A 313 5.32 -10.56 -0.66
C VAL A 313 5.75 -11.25 0.64
N GLY A 314 7.03 -11.54 0.80
CA GLY A 314 7.60 -12.13 2.02
C GLY A 314 8.65 -11.24 2.67
N GLY A 315 8.93 -11.49 3.95
CA GLY A 315 10.09 -10.90 4.64
C GLY A 315 11.26 -11.88 4.61
N GLU A 316 12.45 -11.44 4.20
CA GLU A 316 13.67 -12.25 4.19
C GLU A 316 14.01 -12.87 5.54
N TYR A 317 13.74 -12.12 6.61
CA TYR A 317 14.04 -12.51 7.99
C TYR A 317 12.79 -13.00 8.73
N ASP A 318 11.73 -13.35 8.00
CA ASP A 318 10.48 -13.83 8.58
C ASP A 318 10.69 -15.22 9.20
N ALA A 319 10.64 -15.30 10.54
CA ALA A 319 10.73 -16.57 11.26
C ALA A 319 9.35 -17.20 11.54
N VAL A 320 8.25 -16.51 11.21
CA VAL A 320 6.87 -16.96 11.43
C VAL A 320 6.35 -17.67 10.18
N THR A 321 6.49 -17.03 9.03
CA THR A 321 6.19 -17.57 7.70
C THR A 321 7.44 -17.42 6.82
N PRO A 322 8.39 -18.37 6.89
CA PRO A 322 9.69 -18.19 6.25
C PRO A 322 9.59 -18.02 4.73
N PRO A 323 10.57 -17.36 4.07
CA PRO A 323 10.55 -17.10 2.62
C PRO A 323 10.23 -18.30 1.72
N LYS A 324 10.57 -19.52 2.16
CA LYS A 324 10.21 -20.77 1.46
C LYS A 324 8.71 -20.95 1.24
N GLU A 325 7.86 -20.36 2.09
CA GLU A 325 6.41 -20.41 1.96
C GLU A 325 5.96 -19.67 0.69
N VAL A 326 6.55 -18.50 0.40
CA VAL A 326 6.30 -17.73 -0.85
C VAL A 326 6.65 -18.58 -2.07
N LYS A 327 7.86 -19.16 -2.10
CA LYS A 327 8.31 -20.02 -3.21
C LYS A 327 7.40 -21.24 -3.40
N LYS A 328 6.96 -21.86 -2.30
CA LYS A 328 6.06 -23.01 -2.36
C LYS A 328 4.69 -22.63 -2.92
N ILE A 329 4.13 -21.48 -2.54
CA ILE A 329 2.86 -20.99 -3.09
C ILE A 329 2.99 -20.67 -4.57
N GLN A 330 4.05 -19.99 -4.97
CA GLN A 330 4.34 -19.73 -6.39
C GLN A 330 4.32 -21.03 -7.19
N SER A 331 5.09 -22.04 -6.76
CA SER A 331 5.10 -23.35 -7.41
C SER A 331 3.72 -24.01 -7.47
N LEU A 332 2.88 -23.87 -6.43
CA LEU A 332 1.51 -24.42 -6.42
C LEU A 332 0.61 -23.73 -7.45
N ILE A 333 0.70 -22.41 -7.59
CA ILE A 333 -0.13 -21.65 -8.54
C ILE A 333 0.33 -21.90 -9.99
N GLU A 334 1.63 -21.99 -10.23
CA GLU A 334 2.23 -22.20 -11.55
C GLU A 334 2.10 -23.65 -12.04
N SER A 335 2.27 -24.64 -11.16
CA SER A 335 2.13 -26.06 -11.54
C SER A 335 0.71 -26.43 -11.97
N ALA A 336 -0.30 -25.79 -11.39
CA ALA A 336 -1.69 -25.95 -11.81
C ALA A 336 -2.00 -25.33 -13.18
N ALA A 337 -1.13 -24.46 -13.72
CA ALA A 337 -1.32 -23.82 -15.01
C ALA A 337 -0.82 -24.66 -16.20
N LYS A 338 -0.12 -25.78 -15.96
CA LYS A 338 0.33 -26.69 -17.02
C LYS A 338 -0.77 -27.70 -17.33
N PRO A 339 -1.36 -27.73 -18.54
CA PRO A 339 -2.23 -28.83 -18.95
C PRO A 339 -1.44 -30.14 -18.86
N ALA A 340 -2.05 -31.17 -18.27
CA ALA A 340 -1.53 -32.51 -18.41
C ALA A 340 -1.53 -32.85 -19.91
N THR A 341 -0.36 -32.85 -20.54
CA THR A 341 -0.14 -33.60 -21.78
C THR A 341 -0.50 -35.05 -21.46
N ILE A 342 -1.69 -35.45 -21.88
CA ILE A 342 -2.11 -36.84 -21.90
C ILE A 342 -1.13 -37.54 -22.84
N SER A 343 -0.12 -38.17 -22.23
CA SER A 343 0.53 -39.32 -22.82
C SER A 343 -0.56 -40.35 -23.09
N ARG A 344 -1.02 -40.42 -24.34
CA ARG A 344 -1.86 -41.51 -24.83
C ARG A 344 -1.00 -42.77 -24.77
N GLY A 345 -1.10 -43.48 -23.66
CA GLY A 345 -0.71 -44.88 -23.60
C GLY A 345 -1.61 -45.67 -24.53
N THR A 346 -1.11 -46.04 -25.70
CA THR A 346 -1.68 -47.09 -26.51
C THR A 346 -1.25 -48.44 -25.93
N THR A 347 -2.20 -49.15 -25.32
CA THR A 347 -2.07 -50.57 -25.02
C THR A 347 -2.39 -51.41 -26.25
N SER A 348 -1.43 -52.28 -26.58
CA SER A 348 -1.52 -53.60 -27.23
C SER A 348 -2.31 -53.76 -28.54
N ASP A 349 -1.58 -54.13 -29.59
CA ASP A 349 -1.88 -55.39 -30.28
C ASP A 349 -0.60 -56.05 -30.81
N LYS A 350 -0.56 -57.37 -30.65
CA LYS A 350 0.52 -58.27 -31.07
C LYS A 350 0.54 -58.41 -32.59
N ALA A 351 1.72 -58.34 -33.20
CA ALA A 351 2.07 -59.19 -34.34
C ALA A 351 3.59 -59.33 -34.43
N ASP A 352 3.97 -60.59 -34.56
CA ASP A 352 5.30 -61.15 -34.68
C ASP A 352 5.87 -60.93 -36.10
N SER A 353 7.19 -60.76 -36.18
CA SER A 353 8.10 -61.12 -37.28
C SER A 353 9.17 -60.07 -37.60
N GLY A 354 10.41 -60.43 -37.26
CA GLY A 354 11.47 -60.61 -38.25
C GLY A 354 12.05 -59.41 -38.99
N SER A 355 13.32 -59.14 -38.66
CA SER A 355 14.43 -58.79 -39.57
C SER A 355 14.88 -57.32 -39.67
N SER A 356 16.11 -57.14 -39.16
CA SER A 356 17.29 -56.56 -39.81
C SER A 356 17.29 -55.12 -40.36
N HIS A 357 18.38 -54.45 -39.95
CA HIS A 357 19.15 -53.38 -40.62
C HIS A 357 18.92 -51.94 -40.15
N ALA A 358 19.93 -51.47 -39.40
CA ALA A 358 20.37 -50.09 -39.31
C ALA A 358 21.13 -49.69 -40.61
N PRO A 359 21.80 -48.52 -40.66
CA PRO A 359 21.29 -47.14 -40.58
C PRO A 359 21.79 -46.33 -41.80
N SER A 360 21.35 -45.08 -42.00
CA SER A 360 22.22 -43.97 -42.48
C SER A 360 21.41 -42.69 -42.76
N ASP A 361 21.88 -41.62 -42.13
CA ASP A 361 22.29 -40.34 -42.71
C ASP A 361 21.30 -39.44 -43.49
N GLY A 362 21.47 -38.13 -43.25
CA GLY A 362 21.50 -37.16 -44.35
C GLY A 362 20.54 -35.98 -44.27
N GLU A 363 20.95 -34.96 -43.52
CA GLU A 363 21.00 -33.54 -43.93
C GLU A 363 19.86 -32.87 -44.73
N ALA A 364 19.31 -31.83 -44.09
CA ALA A 364 19.27 -30.41 -44.51
C ALA A 364 18.88 -30.01 -45.95
N SER A 365 17.83 -29.19 -46.05
CA SER A 365 17.76 -27.86 -46.74
C SER A 365 16.27 -27.53 -47.01
N ALA A 366 15.73 -26.46 -46.43
CA ALA A 366 15.59 -25.13 -47.03
C ALA A 366 14.86 -25.15 -48.38
N ASP A 367 13.61 -24.69 -48.40
CA ASP A 367 13.21 -23.53 -49.22
C ASP A 367 11.71 -23.24 -49.12
N GLN A 368 11.38 -21.96 -49.01
CA GLN A 368 10.08 -21.41 -49.42
C GLN A 368 10.08 -21.16 -50.92
N PRO A 369 8.90 -21.04 -51.55
CA PRO A 369 8.50 -19.70 -52.00
C PRO A 369 6.97 -19.39 -51.95
N ILE A 370 6.68 -18.16 -51.51
CA ILE A 370 5.87 -17.06 -52.10
C ILE A 370 4.92 -17.37 -53.28
N ASN A 371 3.71 -16.73 -53.22
CA ASN A 371 2.82 -16.13 -54.29
C ASN A 371 1.34 -16.58 -54.14
N THR A 372 0.25 -15.81 -54.34
CA THR A 372 -0.10 -14.40 -54.64
C THR A 372 -1.65 -14.24 -54.48
N GLU A 373 -2.14 -12.99 -54.40
CA GLU A 373 -3.46 -12.45 -54.91
C GLU A 373 -4.81 -12.94 -54.30
N GLY A 374 -5.86 -12.10 -54.12
CA GLY A 374 -6.09 -10.69 -54.45
C GLY A 374 -7.52 -10.17 -54.12
N SER A 375 -7.72 -8.86 -54.35
CA SER A 375 -8.97 -8.08 -54.64
C SER A 375 -10.08 -7.93 -53.57
N ALA A 376 -10.83 -6.82 -53.42
CA ALA A 376 -11.05 -5.62 -54.25
C ALA A 376 -11.66 -4.45 -53.42
N VAL A 377 -11.56 -3.25 -53.99
CA VAL A 377 -12.03 -1.91 -53.52
C VAL A 377 -13.42 -1.58 -54.09
N GLY A 378 -14.18 -0.69 -53.43
CA GLY A 378 -15.31 0.04 -54.04
C GLY A 378 -15.87 1.17 -53.15
N GLU A 379 -15.65 2.43 -53.55
CA GLU A 379 -16.12 3.70 -52.96
C GLU A 379 -17.61 4.02 -53.23
N ALA A 380 -18.21 4.91 -52.42
CA ALA A 380 -19.03 6.06 -52.89
C ALA A 380 -19.49 6.99 -51.74
N ALA A 381 -19.20 8.30 -51.89
CA ALA A 381 -19.77 9.45 -51.14
C ALA A 381 -21.17 9.84 -51.73
N ALA A 382 -22.07 10.71 -51.21
CA ALA A 382 -22.10 11.84 -50.28
C ALA A 382 -23.62 12.13 -49.91
N PRO A 383 -24.08 13.35 -49.56
CA PRO A 383 -23.95 14.11 -48.30
C PRO A 383 -25.33 14.50 -47.68
N VAL A 384 -25.41 14.89 -46.40
CA VAL A 384 -26.56 15.69 -45.90
C VAL A 384 -26.20 16.72 -44.82
N SER A 385 -26.74 17.91 -45.06
CA SER A 385 -26.75 19.21 -44.39
C SER A 385 -27.04 19.23 -42.87
N VAL A 386 -26.41 20.16 -42.14
CA VAL A 386 -26.73 20.50 -40.75
C VAL A 386 -27.26 21.94 -40.68
N THR A 387 -28.54 22.07 -40.34
CA THR A 387 -29.22 23.34 -40.08
C THR A 387 -28.75 23.98 -38.78
N ALA A 388 -28.27 25.22 -38.87
CA ALA A 388 -27.94 26.09 -37.76
C ALA A 388 -29.21 26.61 -37.04
N LYS A 389 -29.23 26.53 -35.71
CA LYS A 389 -30.13 27.32 -34.86
C LYS A 389 -29.31 28.37 -34.10
N SER A 390 -29.77 29.60 -34.17
CA SER A 390 -29.16 30.83 -33.68
C SER A 390 -28.79 30.77 -32.19
N ARG A 391 -27.51 31.01 -31.88
CA ARG A 391 -27.09 31.47 -30.54
C ARG A 391 -27.35 32.97 -30.47
N ALA A 392 -28.09 33.37 -29.44
CA ALA A 392 -28.37 34.74 -29.11
C ALA A 392 -27.08 35.51 -28.77
N HIS A 393 -27.00 36.72 -29.33
CA HIS A 393 -26.11 37.85 -29.07
C HIS A 393 -24.92 37.64 -28.12
N ILE A 394 -23.70 37.62 -28.68
CA ILE A 394 -22.44 37.77 -27.96
C ILE A 394 -21.99 39.22 -28.16
N PRO A 395 -21.76 40.03 -27.10
CA PRO A 395 -21.30 41.40 -27.25
C PRO A 395 -19.91 41.44 -27.89
N GLN A 396 -19.75 42.22 -28.95
CA GLN A 396 -18.52 42.27 -29.77
C GLN A 396 -17.50 43.31 -29.30
N SER A 397 -17.68 43.95 -28.13
CA SER A 397 -16.68 44.82 -27.52
C SER A 397 -16.78 44.89 -25.99
N ILE A 398 -15.67 45.26 -25.35
CA ILE A 398 -15.50 45.37 -23.89
C ILE A 398 -16.48 46.37 -23.24
N ASP A 399 -16.94 47.38 -24.00
CA ASP A 399 -17.80 48.44 -23.48
C ASP A 399 -19.29 48.04 -23.33
N ALA A 400 -19.66 46.81 -23.70
CA ALA A 400 -21.05 46.34 -23.72
C ALA A 400 -21.45 45.40 -22.56
N ILE A 401 -20.61 45.25 -21.53
CA ILE A 401 -20.92 44.42 -20.35
C ILE A 401 -21.61 45.26 -19.28
N THR A 402 -22.82 44.87 -18.86
CA THR A 402 -23.58 45.60 -17.81
C THR A 402 -23.58 44.84 -16.48
N HIS A 403 -23.84 45.54 -15.38
CA HIS A 403 -23.75 45.01 -14.02
C HIS A 403 -24.82 43.92 -13.71
N GLU A 404 -25.82 43.76 -14.57
CA GLU A 404 -26.90 42.76 -14.45
C GLU A 404 -26.48 41.37 -14.96
N ASP A 405 -25.41 41.26 -15.76
CA ASP A 405 -24.85 39.97 -16.22
C ASP A 405 -24.16 39.19 -15.07
N PHE A 406 -23.88 39.85 -13.94
CA PHE A 406 -23.18 39.27 -12.79
C PHE A 406 -24.09 38.77 -11.67
N THR A 407 -25.41 38.87 -11.79
CA THR A 407 -26.34 38.45 -10.72
C THR A 407 -27.37 37.43 -11.18
N ARG A 408 -26.99 36.14 -11.17
CA ARG A 408 -27.97 35.04 -11.16
C ARG A 408 -27.65 33.93 -10.15
N LYS A 409 -28.34 34.06 -9.00
CA LYS A 409 -28.77 33.07 -8.00
C LYS A 409 -27.72 32.15 -7.34
N GLN A 410 -27.18 32.66 -6.22
CA GLN A 410 -26.93 31.90 -4.99
C GLN A 410 -28.22 31.25 -4.47
N GLN A 411 -28.19 29.95 -4.15
CA GLN A 411 -29.05 29.37 -3.11
C GLN A 411 -28.24 28.37 -2.25
N GLN A 412 -28.50 28.44 -0.94
CA GLN A 412 -27.67 28.10 0.23
C GLN A 412 -27.56 26.59 0.57
N GLN A 413 -26.43 26.16 1.16
CA GLN A 413 -26.26 25.55 2.53
C GLN A 413 -24.94 24.74 2.65
N PRO A 414 -24.48 24.34 3.86
CA PRO A 414 -23.98 25.14 4.97
C PRO A 414 -22.48 24.85 5.27
N THR A 415 -21.90 25.70 6.12
CA THR A 415 -20.51 25.69 6.58
C THR A 415 -20.13 24.45 7.42
N THR A 416 -19.04 23.77 7.07
CA THR A 416 -18.20 23.02 8.02
C THR A 416 -16.72 23.25 7.76
N ASN A 417 -16.00 23.45 8.85
CA ASN A 417 -14.58 23.79 8.93
C ASN A 417 -13.70 22.52 9.02
N VAL A 418 -12.62 22.54 8.22
CA VAL A 418 -11.25 22.04 8.49
C VAL A 418 -11.04 20.52 8.65
N ASP A 419 -10.68 19.85 7.54
CA ASP A 419 -9.39 19.16 7.29
C ASP A 419 -9.52 18.25 6.06
N ASP A 420 -9.40 18.82 4.86
CA ASP A 420 -9.25 18.05 3.61
C ASP A 420 -8.20 18.73 2.72
N HIS A 421 -6.97 18.23 2.80
CA HIS A 421 -5.87 18.64 1.92
C HIS A 421 -5.86 17.80 0.64
N TYR A 422 -6.82 18.01 -0.26
CA TYR A 422 -6.79 17.48 -1.62
C TYR A 422 -7.17 18.53 -2.65
N GLU A 423 -6.25 19.40 -3.05
CA GLU A 423 -6.51 20.27 -4.22
C GLU A 423 -5.20 20.64 -4.96
N ASP A 424 -5.20 20.38 -6.27
CA ASP A 424 -4.08 20.58 -7.21
C ASP A 424 -4.50 21.40 -8.46
N PRO A 425 -3.69 22.40 -8.89
CA PRO A 425 -3.84 23.17 -10.13
C PRO A 425 -3.53 22.41 -11.43
N THR A 426 -4.46 22.43 -12.38
CA THR A 426 -4.16 22.28 -13.81
C THR A 426 -4.32 23.63 -14.53
N THR A 427 -3.44 23.91 -15.48
CA THR A 427 -3.63 24.98 -16.48
C THR A 427 -4.54 24.47 -17.60
N PRO A 428 -5.30 25.34 -18.31
CA PRO A 428 -6.36 24.95 -19.24
C PRO A 428 -5.94 24.14 -20.48
N ARG A 429 -4.67 23.72 -20.61
CA ARG A 429 -4.13 23.02 -21.79
C ARG A 429 -3.84 21.53 -21.57
N ASP A 430 -4.03 20.99 -20.36
CA ASP A 430 -3.86 19.54 -20.10
C ASP A 430 -4.99 18.66 -20.69
N GLN A 431 -5.81 19.20 -21.60
CA GLN A 431 -6.94 18.48 -22.21
C GLN A 431 -6.53 17.55 -23.36
N GLU A 432 -5.41 17.80 -24.04
CA GLU A 432 -5.05 17.08 -25.27
C GLU A 432 -4.27 15.77 -25.04
N SER A 433 -3.79 15.48 -23.83
CA SER A 433 -2.99 14.27 -23.54
C SER A 433 -3.73 13.19 -22.73
N ILE A 434 -5.05 13.26 -22.60
CA ILE A 434 -5.80 12.28 -21.80
C ILE A 434 -5.88 10.96 -22.57
N GLY A 435 -4.97 10.04 -22.25
CA GLY A 435 -5.14 8.62 -22.57
C GLY A 435 -6.54 8.17 -22.12
N GLY A 436 -7.24 7.44 -22.99
CA GLY A 436 -8.64 7.04 -22.76
C GLY A 436 -8.88 6.35 -21.41
N ILE A 437 -10.15 6.16 -21.04
CA ILE A 437 -10.51 5.48 -19.78
C ILE A 437 -9.86 4.08 -19.76
N PRO A 438 -8.99 3.75 -18.77
CA PRO A 438 -8.35 2.46 -18.70
C PRO A 438 -9.39 1.34 -18.60
N PRO A 439 -9.10 0.17 -19.21
CA PRO A 439 -10.01 -0.96 -19.16
C PRO A 439 -10.16 -1.49 -17.73
N GLN A 440 -11.34 -2.00 -17.43
CA GLN A 440 -11.64 -2.67 -16.16
C GLN A 440 -12.14 -4.09 -16.45
N PRO A 441 -11.23 -5.05 -16.67
CA PRO A 441 -11.62 -6.42 -16.95
C PRO A 441 -12.34 -7.04 -15.75
N ARG A 442 -13.38 -7.84 -15.98
CA ARG A 442 -14.05 -8.60 -14.90
C ARG A 442 -13.15 -9.69 -14.31
N HIS A 443 -12.32 -10.29 -15.16
CA HIS A 443 -11.30 -11.28 -14.79
C HIS A 443 -9.97 -10.88 -15.44
N PRO A 444 -9.10 -10.16 -14.72
CA PRO A 444 -7.77 -9.85 -15.24
C PRO A 444 -6.96 -11.13 -15.46
N ALA A 445 -5.96 -11.07 -16.36
CA ALA A 445 -5.16 -12.23 -16.71
C ALA A 445 -4.37 -12.77 -15.50
N LYS A 446 -4.32 -14.10 -15.37
CA LYS A 446 -3.52 -14.76 -14.33
C LYS A 446 -2.05 -14.37 -14.47
N VAL A 447 -1.48 -13.82 -13.41
CA VAL A 447 -0.05 -13.52 -13.26
C VAL A 447 0.35 -13.79 -11.83
N VAL A 448 1.55 -14.35 -11.61
CA VAL A 448 2.12 -14.51 -10.27
C VAL A 448 3.37 -13.66 -10.18
N LYS A 449 3.40 -12.75 -9.22
CA LYS A 449 4.58 -11.96 -8.87
C LYS A 449 5.02 -12.33 -7.46
N THR A 450 6.33 -12.40 -7.26
CA THR A 450 6.93 -12.70 -5.96
C THR A 450 7.96 -11.64 -5.63
N LEU A 451 8.05 -11.27 -4.35
CA LEU A 451 9.07 -10.35 -3.87
C LEU A 451 9.43 -10.65 -2.42
N LEU A 452 10.71 -10.57 -2.08
CA LEU A 452 11.18 -10.57 -0.71
C LEU A 452 11.70 -9.18 -0.32
N LEU A 453 11.22 -8.66 0.81
CA LEU A 453 11.69 -7.42 1.40
C LEU A 453 12.66 -7.71 2.56
N PRO A 454 13.67 -6.88 2.80
CA PRO A 454 14.66 -7.05 3.88
C PRO A 454 14.07 -6.74 5.27
N ALA A 455 13.04 -7.48 5.67
CA ALA A 455 12.28 -7.33 6.90
C ALA A 455 11.79 -8.68 7.44
N GLY A 456 11.25 -8.69 8.65
CA GLY A 456 10.54 -9.85 9.19
C GLY A 456 9.05 -9.90 8.81
N HIS A 457 8.28 -10.71 9.53
CA HIS A 457 6.82 -10.81 9.45
C HIS A 457 6.06 -9.49 9.67
N ALA A 458 6.69 -8.52 10.34
CA ALA A 458 6.15 -7.21 10.67
C ALA A 458 6.17 -6.19 9.50
N LEU A 459 6.59 -6.60 8.31
CA LEU A 459 6.89 -5.70 7.19
C LEU A 459 5.74 -4.77 6.76
N LEU A 460 4.48 -5.07 7.11
CA LEU A 460 3.35 -4.21 6.74
C LEU A 460 3.24 -2.92 7.58
N TYR A 461 3.91 -2.86 8.73
CA TYR A 461 3.89 -1.68 9.61
C TYR A 461 5.28 -1.24 10.07
N THR A 462 6.35 -1.87 9.61
CA THR A 462 7.69 -1.30 9.70
C THR A 462 7.76 -0.06 8.80
N PRO A 463 8.15 1.13 9.29
CA PRO A 463 7.97 2.40 8.57
C PRO A 463 8.51 2.42 7.13
N VAL A 464 9.73 1.94 6.92
CA VAL A 464 10.41 1.92 5.61
C VAL A 464 9.74 0.93 4.64
N THR A 465 9.49 -0.30 5.10
CA THR A 465 8.93 -1.33 4.24
C THR A 465 7.44 -1.17 4.01
N ALA A 466 6.68 -0.56 4.93
CA ALA A 466 5.26 -0.29 4.74
C ALA A 466 5.00 0.69 3.59
N ARG A 467 5.82 1.74 3.43
CA ARG A 467 5.74 2.67 2.29
C ARG A 467 6.15 2.01 0.98
N THR A 468 7.25 1.27 1.01
CA THR A 468 7.70 0.46 -0.13
C THR A 468 6.60 -0.51 -0.57
N LEU A 469 6.00 -1.22 0.38
CA LEU A 469 4.90 -2.16 0.15
C LEU A 469 3.67 -1.47 -0.43
N ALA A 470 3.27 -0.29 0.10
CA ALA A 470 2.14 0.45 -0.44
C ALA A 470 2.35 0.85 -1.90
N GLY A 471 3.55 1.33 -2.25
CA GLY A 471 3.93 1.64 -3.64
C GLY A 471 3.88 0.41 -4.54
N LEU A 472 4.49 -0.70 -4.12
CA LEU A 472 4.49 -1.96 -4.88
C LEU A 472 3.09 -2.56 -5.06
N ILE A 473 2.22 -2.43 -4.06
CA ILE A 473 0.81 -2.82 -4.17
C ILE A 473 0.12 -1.93 -5.21
N GLY A 474 0.35 -0.61 -5.16
CA GLY A 474 -0.16 0.34 -6.16
C GLY A 474 0.25 -0.03 -7.59
N ASP A 475 1.54 -0.28 -7.80
CA ASP A 475 2.10 -0.68 -9.09
C ASP A 475 1.49 -2.01 -9.59
N PHE A 476 1.44 -3.03 -8.73
CA PHE A 476 0.84 -4.32 -9.09
C PHE A 476 -0.63 -4.19 -9.47
N MET A 477 -1.42 -3.44 -8.69
CA MET A 477 -2.84 -3.21 -8.99
C MET A 477 -3.02 -2.46 -10.32
N ASN A 478 -2.20 -1.44 -10.58
CA ASN A 478 -2.23 -0.68 -11.82
C ASN A 478 -1.89 -1.54 -13.04
N ASP A 479 -0.81 -2.30 -12.97
CA ASP A 479 -0.20 -2.97 -14.11
C ASP A 479 -0.86 -4.32 -14.43
N HIS A 480 -1.40 -4.99 -13.41
CA HIS A 480 -1.88 -6.36 -13.54
C HIS A 480 -3.38 -6.55 -13.26
N ILE A 481 -4.05 -5.56 -12.66
CA ILE A 481 -5.49 -5.64 -12.35
C ILE A 481 -6.29 -4.66 -13.21
N THR A 482 -6.05 -3.35 -13.04
CA THR A 482 -6.65 -2.30 -13.90
C THR A 482 -5.88 -0.99 -13.76
N GLY A 483 -5.64 -0.33 -14.90
CA GLY A 483 -5.02 1.00 -14.94
C GLY A 483 -5.85 2.10 -14.25
N ARG A 484 -7.11 1.80 -13.86
CA ARG A 484 -7.95 2.73 -13.10
C ARG A 484 -7.44 2.98 -11.69
N PHE A 485 -6.58 2.13 -11.14
CA PHE A 485 -5.91 2.38 -9.87
C PHE A 485 -4.77 3.41 -9.96
N SER A 486 -4.32 3.77 -11.18
CA SER A 486 -3.34 4.84 -11.35
C SER A 486 -3.88 6.13 -10.78
N LEU A 487 -3.34 6.53 -9.63
CA LEU A 487 -3.66 7.81 -9.02
C LEU A 487 -3.36 8.96 -9.99
N GLY A 488 -2.34 8.80 -10.83
CA GLY A 488 -2.03 9.76 -11.86
C GLY A 488 -3.13 9.95 -12.88
N TRP A 489 -3.62 8.84 -13.41
CA TRP A 489 -4.75 8.86 -14.33
C TRP A 489 -6.03 9.39 -13.64
N GLN A 490 -6.33 8.95 -12.41
CA GLN A 490 -7.49 9.43 -11.66
C GLN A 490 -7.42 10.95 -11.46
N LEU A 491 -6.27 11.47 -11.04
CA LEU A 491 -6.07 12.89 -10.83
C LEU A 491 -6.20 13.68 -12.14
N GLN A 492 -5.70 13.17 -13.26
CA GLN A 492 -5.89 13.77 -14.58
C GLN A 492 -7.38 13.77 -14.99
N HIS A 493 -8.07 12.65 -14.77
CA HIS A 493 -9.50 12.49 -15.08
C HIS A 493 -10.37 13.46 -14.27
N LEU A 494 -10.08 13.61 -12.98
CA LEU A 494 -10.80 14.49 -12.05
C LEU A 494 -10.48 15.98 -12.25
N SER A 495 -9.43 16.32 -12.99
CA SER A 495 -9.02 17.71 -13.23
C SER A 495 -9.83 18.42 -14.32
N ARG A 496 -10.97 17.86 -14.70
CA ARG A 496 -11.89 18.39 -15.71
C ARG A 496 -12.86 19.38 -15.07
N ASP A 497 -12.43 20.56 -14.66
CA ASP A 497 -13.34 21.72 -14.48
C ASP A 497 -12.63 23.07 -14.30
N GLY A 498 -13.07 24.05 -15.10
CA GLY A 498 -12.45 25.37 -15.29
C GLY A 498 -13.01 26.49 -14.40
N LYS A 499 -12.95 26.36 -13.07
CA LYS A 499 -13.25 27.48 -12.15
C LYS A 499 -12.25 27.53 -10.99
N TRP A 500 -11.08 28.14 -11.20
CA TRP A 500 -9.95 27.95 -10.26
C TRP A 500 -9.09 29.18 -9.90
N ASP A 501 -9.09 30.29 -10.66
CA ASP A 501 -7.95 31.24 -10.59
C ASP A 501 -7.81 32.04 -9.26
N VAL A 502 -8.92 32.36 -8.57
CA VAL A 502 -8.87 33.21 -7.36
C VAL A 502 -8.43 32.47 -6.09
N LYS A 503 -8.90 31.22 -5.87
CA LYS A 503 -8.48 30.40 -4.71
C LYS A 503 -7.00 30.03 -4.80
N ASN A 504 -6.49 29.86 -6.01
CA ASN A 504 -5.09 29.53 -6.27
C ASN A 504 -4.16 30.66 -5.90
N LEU A 505 -4.58 31.90 -6.17
CA LEU A 505 -3.79 33.07 -5.83
C LEU A 505 -3.63 33.20 -4.32
N ALA A 506 -4.71 33.02 -3.54
CA ALA A 506 -4.63 33.09 -2.07
C ALA A 506 -3.70 32.02 -1.48
N LYS A 507 -3.83 30.76 -1.94
CA LYS A 507 -2.95 29.66 -1.53
C LYS A 507 -1.51 29.87 -2.00
N TRP A 508 -1.31 30.33 -3.23
CA TRP A 508 0.02 30.64 -3.75
C TRP A 508 0.67 31.77 -2.95
N LYS A 509 -0.07 32.81 -2.57
CA LYS A 509 0.42 33.90 -1.72
C LYS A 509 0.84 33.42 -0.34
N SER A 510 0.07 32.53 0.29
CA SER A 510 0.40 32.00 1.63
C SER A 510 1.61 31.06 1.66
N VAL A 511 2.05 30.54 0.51
CA VAL A 511 3.23 29.68 0.42
C VAL A 511 4.52 30.51 0.45
N LYS A 512 5.47 30.14 1.33
CA LYS A 512 6.82 30.74 1.39
C LYS A 512 7.47 30.73 -0.01
N PRO A 513 7.97 31.85 -0.54
CA PRO A 513 8.53 31.91 -1.89
C PRO A 513 9.69 30.95 -2.16
N VAL A 514 10.68 30.91 -1.27
CA VAL A 514 11.94 30.14 -1.40
C VAL A 514 12.25 29.42 -0.08
N SER A 515 12.71 28.17 -0.13
CA SER A 515 13.10 27.36 1.03
C SER A 515 14.45 27.79 1.62
N GLU A 516 14.81 27.20 2.77
CA GLU A 516 16.21 27.17 3.21
C GLU A 516 17.08 26.30 2.26
N PRO A 517 18.42 26.37 2.33
CA PRO A 517 19.30 25.53 1.52
C PRO A 517 19.06 24.04 1.75
N ILE A 518 19.13 23.25 0.68
CA ILE A 518 18.90 21.80 0.70
C ILE A 518 20.14 21.10 0.14
N GLY A 519 20.80 20.34 0.99
CA GLY A 519 22.00 19.54 0.64
C GLY A 519 23.16 20.35 0.03
N GLY A 520 23.20 21.67 0.26
CA GLY A 520 24.21 22.56 -0.32
C GLY A 520 24.11 22.76 -1.84
N VAL A 521 23.06 22.26 -2.48
CA VAL A 521 22.90 22.31 -3.95
C VAL A 521 21.64 23.07 -4.35
N PHE A 522 20.56 22.97 -3.58
CA PHE A 522 19.25 23.45 -4.02
C PHE A 522 18.61 24.45 -3.07
N ARG A 523 17.69 25.24 -3.63
CA ARG A 523 16.57 25.83 -2.89
C ARG A 523 15.27 25.53 -3.64
N ALA A 524 14.28 25.00 -2.94
CA ALA A 524 12.94 24.76 -3.47
C ALA A 524 12.10 26.04 -3.44
N MET A 525 11.39 26.33 -4.52
CA MET A 525 10.58 27.55 -4.63
C MET A 525 9.21 27.32 -5.26
N LYS A 526 8.28 28.24 -5.00
CA LYS A 526 7.02 28.33 -5.76
C LYS A 526 7.26 29.06 -7.09
N THR A 527 6.42 28.82 -8.09
CA THR A 527 6.50 29.55 -9.37
C THR A 527 6.41 31.06 -9.14
N LEU A 528 7.13 31.85 -9.93
CA LEU A 528 7.00 33.31 -9.93
C LEU A 528 5.74 33.74 -10.69
N ARG A 529 5.40 35.03 -10.60
CA ARG A 529 4.36 35.70 -11.39
C ARG A 529 4.88 37.05 -11.85
N GLU A 530 4.69 37.41 -13.12
CA GLU A 530 5.32 38.61 -13.71
C GLU A 530 5.04 39.90 -12.94
N VAL A 531 3.78 40.08 -12.51
CA VAL A 531 3.27 41.32 -11.89
C VAL A 531 3.08 41.20 -10.37
N ASP A 532 3.65 40.19 -9.72
CA ASP A 532 3.53 40.04 -8.27
C ASP A 532 4.52 40.94 -7.51
N GLU A 533 4.04 41.60 -6.47
CA GLU A 533 4.80 42.58 -5.69
C GLU A 533 5.94 41.94 -4.87
N GLU A 534 5.82 40.66 -4.49
CA GLU A 534 6.79 39.99 -3.62
C GLU A 534 7.63 38.93 -4.34
N HIS A 535 7.08 38.24 -5.34
CA HIS A 535 7.69 37.09 -6.00
C HIS A 535 7.55 37.13 -7.53
N SER A 536 7.91 38.28 -8.10
CA SER A 536 8.15 38.49 -9.55
C SER A 536 9.63 38.31 -9.90
N PRO A 537 9.99 38.06 -11.18
CA PRO A 537 11.38 37.89 -11.60
C PRO A 537 12.31 39.02 -11.16
N LYS A 538 11.87 40.28 -11.27
CA LYS A 538 12.65 41.46 -10.87
C LYS A 538 12.95 41.47 -9.36
N VAL A 539 11.91 41.28 -8.54
CA VAL A 539 12.05 41.26 -7.07
C VAL A 539 12.87 40.05 -6.63
N PHE A 540 12.66 38.90 -7.28
CA PHE A 540 13.41 37.68 -7.03
C PHE A 540 14.89 37.85 -7.35
N SER A 541 15.26 38.37 -8.52
CA SER A 541 16.65 38.60 -8.90
C SER A 541 17.36 39.53 -7.93
N ALA A 542 16.71 40.63 -7.51
CA ALA A 542 17.27 41.55 -6.53
C ALA A 542 17.51 40.88 -5.18
N LYS A 543 16.58 40.03 -4.73
CA LYS A 543 16.62 39.40 -3.41
C LYS A 543 17.50 38.14 -3.36
N TRP A 544 17.55 37.35 -4.44
CA TRP A 544 18.13 36.01 -4.45
C TRP A 544 19.23 35.81 -5.48
N GLY A 545 19.44 36.72 -6.43
CA GLY A 545 20.46 36.58 -7.48
C GLY A 545 21.91 36.56 -6.98
N HIS A 546 22.14 36.89 -5.71
CA HIS A 546 23.44 36.73 -5.05
C HIS A 546 23.68 35.31 -4.48
N ILE A 547 22.69 34.41 -4.54
CA ILE A 547 22.78 33.02 -4.06
C ILE A 547 22.30 32.03 -5.14
N ILE A 548 21.19 32.33 -5.80
CA ILE A 548 20.60 31.46 -6.83
C ILE A 548 21.07 31.95 -8.21
N LYS A 549 21.84 31.12 -8.92
CA LYS A 549 22.39 31.45 -10.26
C LYS A 549 21.73 30.71 -11.41
N ASP A 550 20.97 29.68 -11.11
CA ASP A 550 20.22 28.89 -12.08
C ASP A 550 18.85 28.53 -11.51
N ILE A 551 17.82 28.54 -12.34
CA ILE A 551 16.47 28.10 -12.00
C ILE A 551 16.07 26.97 -12.93
N ILE A 552 15.62 25.85 -12.37
CA ILE A 552 14.98 24.76 -13.09
C ILE A 552 13.47 24.81 -12.85
N ASP A 553 12.74 25.11 -13.91
CA ASP A 553 11.28 25.07 -13.94
C ASP A 553 10.82 23.69 -14.37
N ILE A 554 10.28 22.93 -13.41
CA ILE A 554 9.79 21.57 -13.67
C ILE A 554 8.28 21.53 -14.03
N SER A 555 7.63 22.67 -14.21
CA SER A 555 6.21 22.73 -14.59
C SER A 555 6.01 22.34 -16.07
N HIS A 556 4.85 21.78 -16.40
CA HIS A 556 4.53 21.38 -17.78
C HIS A 556 4.31 22.60 -18.69
N ALA A 557 3.41 23.50 -18.28
CA ALA A 557 3.05 24.69 -19.04
C ALA A 557 4.14 25.76 -19.00
N ASP A 558 4.12 26.67 -19.98
CA ASP A 558 4.98 27.85 -19.98
C ASP A 558 4.81 28.67 -18.68
N PRO A 559 5.90 29.24 -18.14
CA PRO A 559 5.84 30.03 -16.93
C PRO A 559 4.91 31.24 -17.08
N VAL A 560 4.22 31.61 -16.00
CA VAL A 560 3.37 32.82 -15.92
C VAL A 560 4.19 34.11 -15.68
N TYR A 561 5.45 34.08 -16.10
CA TYR A 561 6.44 35.13 -16.02
C TYR A 561 7.45 34.93 -17.16
N ASP A 562 8.10 36.00 -17.61
CA ASP A 562 9.11 35.92 -18.67
C ASP A 562 10.48 35.55 -18.06
N PRO A 563 11.07 34.40 -18.41
CA PRO A 563 12.41 34.06 -17.97
C PRO A 563 13.49 35.09 -18.36
N LYS A 564 13.27 35.87 -19.43
CA LYS A 564 14.20 36.94 -19.82
C LYS A 564 14.28 38.06 -18.80
N SER A 565 13.24 38.24 -17.98
CA SER A 565 13.19 39.25 -16.91
C SER A 565 14.23 39.01 -15.80
N PHE A 566 14.90 37.84 -15.77
CA PHE A 566 16.00 37.60 -14.85
C PHE A 566 17.33 38.28 -15.26
N GLY A 567 17.47 38.74 -16.50
CA GLY A 567 18.71 39.32 -17.04
C GLY A 567 19.86 38.29 -17.13
N GLU A 568 21.10 38.76 -17.10
CA GLU A 568 22.29 37.89 -17.19
C GLU A 568 22.64 37.19 -15.85
N GLY A 569 22.03 37.61 -14.75
CA GLY A 569 22.42 37.18 -13.40
C GLY A 569 21.92 35.79 -12.99
N ILE A 570 20.85 35.28 -13.62
CA ILE A 570 20.25 33.97 -13.32
C ILE A 570 19.87 33.27 -14.63
N LYS A 571 20.40 32.07 -14.87
CA LYS A 571 20.04 31.25 -16.03
C LYS A 571 18.76 30.45 -15.77
N TYR A 572 17.87 30.37 -16.75
CA TYR A 572 16.62 29.63 -16.66
C TYR A 572 16.66 28.36 -17.51
N HIS A 573 16.18 27.25 -16.95
CA HIS A 573 16.16 25.93 -17.56
C HIS A 573 14.75 25.34 -17.45
N LYS A 574 14.12 25.03 -18.58
CA LYS A 574 12.80 24.38 -18.61
C LYS A 574 12.97 22.86 -18.62
N PHE A 575 12.30 22.18 -17.70
CA PHE A 575 12.28 20.72 -17.60
C PHE A 575 10.83 20.23 -17.44
N PRO A 576 10.03 20.17 -18.51
CA PRO A 576 8.59 19.95 -18.38
C PRO A 576 8.29 18.55 -17.84
N THR A 577 7.43 18.47 -16.83
CA THR A 577 6.99 17.19 -16.24
C THR A 577 5.48 17.17 -16.04
N VAL A 578 4.90 15.97 -16.03
CA VAL A 578 3.46 15.79 -15.81
C VAL A 578 3.08 16.14 -14.37
N SER A 579 2.04 16.94 -14.20
CA SER A 579 1.53 17.32 -12.89
C SER A 579 0.91 16.11 -12.17
N LYS A 580 0.78 16.19 -10.83
CA LYS A 580 0.07 15.22 -9.98
C LYS A 580 0.66 13.81 -9.87
N ILE A 581 1.67 13.45 -10.66
CA ILE A 581 2.30 12.12 -10.64
C ILE A 581 3.77 12.18 -10.24
N PRO A 582 4.31 11.12 -9.59
CA PRO A 582 5.74 10.98 -9.40
C PRO A 582 6.46 10.92 -10.74
N PRO A 583 7.58 11.64 -10.92
CA PRO A 583 8.45 11.50 -12.07
C PRO A 583 8.90 10.05 -12.27
N THR A 584 8.94 9.64 -13.54
CA THR A 584 9.48 8.36 -13.99
C THR A 584 10.99 8.28 -13.77
N ASP A 585 11.53 7.05 -13.77
CA ASP A 585 12.96 6.84 -13.58
C ASP A 585 13.81 7.51 -14.68
N ALA A 586 13.29 7.56 -15.90
CA ALA A 586 13.91 8.27 -17.02
C ALA A 586 13.90 9.80 -16.82
N GLU A 587 12.79 10.38 -16.37
CA GLU A 587 12.72 11.80 -16.02
C GLU A 587 13.67 12.15 -14.88
N VAL A 588 13.76 11.31 -13.84
CA VAL A 588 14.74 11.49 -12.75
C VAL A 588 16.17 11.49 -13.28
N ALA A 589 16.54 10.51 -14.11
CA ALA A 589 17.88 10.44 -14.68
C ALA A 589 18.21 11.68 -15.54
N ASN A 590 17.25 12.15 -16.33
CA ASN A 590 17.42 13.37 -17.14
C ASN A 590 17.52 14.63 -16.29
N PHE A 591 16.74 14.74 -15.21
CA PHE A 591 16.84 15.85 -14.26
C PHE A 591 18.21 15.86 -13.57
N ILE A 592 18.68 14.71 -13.11
CA ILE A 592 20.01 14.59 -12.48
C ILE A 592 21.10 15.01 -13.46
N LYS A 593 21.03 14.53 -14.72
CA LYS A 593 21.96 14.94 -15.77
C LYS A 593 21.95 16.45 -16.02
N LEU A 594 20.78 17.07 -16.03
CA LEU A 594 20.64 18.53 -16.18
C LEU A 594 21.31 19.26 -15.00
N VAL A 595 21.07 18.82 -13.77
CA VAL A 595 21.71 19.41 -12.59
C VAL A 595 23.23 19.24 -12.64
N ASP A 596 23.73 18.04 -12.97
CA ASP A 596 25.16 17.76 -13.11
C ASP A 596 25.79 18.73 -14.15
N GLN A 597 25.14 18.92 -15.31
CA GLN A 597 25.59 19.88 -16.32
C GLN A 597 25.60 21.32 -15.80
N ILE A 598 24.53 21.77 -15.13
CA ILE A 598 24.46 23.12 -14.54
C ILE A 598 25.59 23.32 -13.53
N ARG A 599 25.92 22.31 -12.73
CA ARG A 599 27.01 22.39 -11.76
C ARG A 599 28.38 22.50 -12.42
N GLU A 600 28.63 21.78 -13.51
CA GLU A 600 29.85 21.95 -14.28
C GLU A 600 29.92 23.35 -14.92
N ASP A 601 28.82 23.84 -15.47
CA ASP A 601 28.74 25.21 -16.01
C ASP A 601 28.95 26.28 -14.93
N GLN A 602 28.47 26.05 -13.71
CA GLN A 602 28.73 26.91 -12.55
C GLN A 602 30.22 26.89 -12.17
N LYS A 603 30.90 25.74 -12.23
CA LYS A 603 32.35 25.67 -11.99
C LYS A 603 33.15 26.42 -13.06
N ALA A 604 32.75 26.29 -14.33
CA ALA A 604 33.38 27.04 -15.42
C ALA A 604 33.22 28.55 -15.22
N ARG A 605 32.00 29.01 -14.89
CA ARG A 605 31.74 30.42 -14.57
C ARG A 605 32.52 30.89 -13.35
N ALA A 606 32.68 30.05 -12.33
CA ALA A 606 33.48 30.38 -11.16
C ALA A 606 34.95 30.70 -11.47
N ALA A 607 35.50 30.14 -12.56
CA ALA A 607 36.86 30.40 -12.99
C ALA A 607 37.00 31.72 -13.78
N THR A 608 35.91 32.21 -14.39
CA THR A 608 35.93 33.37 -15.30
C THR A 608 35.28 34.62 -14.72
N GLU A 609 34.31 34.47 -13.82
CA GLU A 609 33.53 35.57 -13.26
C GLU A 609 34.10 36.03 -11.90
N PRO A 610 34.44 37.32 -11.73
CA PRO A 610 34.96 37.83 -10.47
C PRO A 610 33.89 37.79 -9.36
N GLY A 611 34.28 37.34 -8.17
CA GLY A 611 33.39 37.32 -6.99
C GLY A 611 32.45 36.11 -6.89
N TRP A 612 32.70 35.04 -7.65
CA TRP A 612 31.89 33.82 -7.60
C TRP A 612 32.02 33.08 -6.27
N SER A 613 30.90 32.90 -5.56
CA SER A 613 30.86 32.15 -4.29
C SER A 613 30.68 30.65 -4.53
N LYS A 614 31.30 29.84 -3.67
CA LYS A 614 31.07 28.38 -3.62
C LYS A 614 29.69 28.02 -3.06
N ASP A 615 28.99 28.98 -2.45
CA ASP A 615 27.67 28.79 -1.83
C ASP A 615 26.51 29.02 -2.80
N TYR A 616 26.79 29.20 -4.10
CA TYR A 616 25.74 29.36 -5.10
C TYR A 616 24.98 28.06 -5.32
N VAL A 617 23.66 28.18 -5.48
CA VAL A 617 22.72 27.06 -5.54
C VAL A 617 21.78 27.17 -6.73
N ILE A 618 21.06 26.08 -6.99
CA ILE A 618 20.06 25.96 -8.04
C ILE A 618 18.66 26.10 -7.43
N GLY A 619 17.86 27.02 -7.93
CA GLY A 619 16.45 27.14 -7.63
C GLY A 619 15.65 26.08 -8.40
N VAL A 620 14.74 25.36 -7.74
CA VAL A 620 13.85 24.40 -8.43
C VAL A 620 12.41 24.72 -8.06
N HIS A 621 11.53 24.88 -9.04
CA HIS A 621 10.09 25.03 -8.79
C HIS A 621 9.22 24.21 -9.72
N CYS A 622 8.11 23.74 -9.16
CA CYS A 622 6.89 23.47 -9.90
C CYS A 622 5.93 24.66 -9.69
N HIS A 623 4.67 24.41 -9.36
CA HIS A 623 3.74 25.48 -9.00
C HIS A 623 3.95 25.98 -7.56
N TYR A 624 3.94 25.08 -6.56
CA TYR A 624 4.10 25.45 -5.14
C TYR A 624 5.46 25.06 -4.52
N GLY A 625 6.25 24.22 -5.18
CA GLY A 625 7.56 23.82 -4.68
C GLY A 625 7.55 22.79 -3.54
N PHE A 626 6.63 21.82 -3.56
CA PHE A 626 6.52 20.77 -2.53
C PHE A 626 6.71 19.36 -3.11
N ASN A 627 5.68 18.77 -3.73
CA ASN A 627 5.69 17.34 -4.10
C ASN A 627 6.72 17.00 -5.20
N ARG A 628 6.51 17.45 -6.45
CA ARG A 628 7.43 17.17 -7.57
C ARG A 628 8.83 17.74 -7.33
N THR A 629 8.90 18.97 -6.82
CA THR A 629 10.17 19.62 -6.48
C THR A 629 10.92 18.81 -5.43
N GLY A 630 10.24 18.38 -4.37
CA GLY A 630 10.83 17.54 -3.34
C GLY A 630 11.26 16.19 -3.88
N TYR A 631 10.46 15.56 -4.74
CA TYR A 631 10.81 14.26 -5.34
C TYR A 631 12.13 14.33 -6.12
N PHE A 632 12.27 15.26 -7.07
CA PHE A 632 13.51 15.43 -7.84
C PHE A 632 14.71 15.80 -6.96
N VAL A 633 14.51 16.72 -6.01
CA VAL A 633 15.58 17.14 -5.09
C VAL A 633 16.03 15.95 -4.23
N VAL A 634 15.10 15.20 -3.63
CA VAL A 634 15.41 14.00 -2.84
C VAL A 634 16.14 12.97 -3.69
N CYS A 635 15.70 12.70 -4.92
CA CYS A 635 16.38 11.79 -5.83
C CYS A 635 17.84 12.19 -6.08
N TYR A 636 18.09 13.47 -6.33
CA TYR A 636 19.46 13.97 -6.51
C TYR A 636 20.30 13.84 -5.23
N LEU A 637 19.74 14.15 -4.05
CA LEU A 637 20.46 14.02 -2.78
C LEU A 637 20.89 12.57 -2.52
N VAL A 638 20.02 11.60 -2.83
CA VAL A 638 20.34 10.18 -2.68
C VAL A 638 21.40 9.75 -3.70
N GLU A 639 21.22 10.07 -5.00
CA GLU A 639 22.07 9.55 -6.08
C GLU A 639 23.41 10.30 -6.27
N ARG A 640 23.53 11.53 -5.77
CA ARG A 640 24.73 12.37 -5.95
C ARG A 640 25.35 12.88 -4.65
N CYS A 641 24.56 13.04 -3.59
CA CYS A 641 25.05 13.61 -2.34
C CYS A 641 25.24 12.56 -1.22
N GLY A 642 24.94 11.29 -1.47
CA GLY A 642 25.18 10.19 -0.53
C GLY A 642 24.18 10.10 0.63
N TYR A 643 23.02 10.76 0.53
CA TYR A 643 21.99 10.73 1.56
C TYR A 643 21.24 9.39 1.55
N GLY A 644 20.82 8.92 2.72
CA GLY A 644 19.77 7.90 2.79
C GLY A 644 18.42 8.46 2.34
N VAL A 645 17.50 7.62 1.81
CA VAL A 645 16.19 8.09 1.31
C VAL A 645 15.37 8.84 2.38
N GLN A 646 15.32 8.32 3.61
CA GLN A 646 14.61 8.97 4.71
C GLN A 646 15.31 10.26 5.15
N GLU A 647 16.65 10.25 5.22
CA GLU A 647 17.47 11.43 5.53
C GLU A 647 17.26 12.56 4.51
N ALA A 648 17.21 12.23 3.21
CA ALA A 648 16.96 13.21 2.15
C ALA A 648 15.54 13.79 2.22
N ILE A 649 14.53 12.96 2.52
CA ILE A 649 13.14 13.41 2.75
C ILE A 649 13.08 14.38 3.94
N ASP A 650 13.75 14.05 5.03
CA ASP A 650 13.78 14.87 6.26
C ASP A 650 14.53 16.18 6.04
N ALA A 651 15.65 16.15 5.31
CA ALA A 651 16.40 17.35 4.92
C ALA A 651 15.53 18.29 4.06
N PHE A 652 14.76 17.74 3.12
CA PHE A 652 13.81 18.53 2.34
C PHE A 652 12.69 19.11 3.21
N ALA A 653 12.09 18.32 4.10
CA ALA A 653 11.02 18.74 4.99
C ALA A 653 11.46 19.82 6.00
N ALA A 654 12.69 19.74 6.49
CA ALA A 654 13.30 20.74 7.37
C ALA A 654 13.48 22.09 6.65
N ALA A 655 13.96 22.07 5.41
CA ALA A 655 14.19 23.29 4.64
C ALA A 655 12.91 23.89 4.02
N ARG A 656 11.94 23.03 3.69
CA ARG A 656 10.63 23.38 3.12
C ARG A 656 9.53 22.79 4.01
N PRO A 657 9.06 23.52 5.04
CA PRO A 657 8.08 23.02 6.00
C PRO A 657 6.83 22.40 5.34
N ASN A 658 6.37 21.27 5.88
CA ASN A 658 5.38 20.33 5.32
C ASN A 658 5.90 19.38 4.23
N GLY A 659 7.14 19.54 3.76
CA GLY A 659 7.83 18.59 2.87
C GLY A 659 7.03 18.14 1.65
N ILE A 660 7.30 16.91 1.23
CA ILE A 660 6.47 16.20 0.25
C ILE A 660 5.19 15.75 0.99
N ARG A 661 4.03 16.24 0.52
CA ARG A 661 2.75 16.06 1.21
C ARG A 661 1.97 14.84 0.73
N HIS A 662 2.16 14.48 -0.53
CA HIS A 662 1.41 13.42 -1.18
C HIS A 662 2.10 12.07 -0.95
N SER A 663 1.40 11.12 -0.32
CA SER A 663 1.96 9.81 0.05
C SER A 663 2.52 9.05 -1.14
N HIS A 664 1.86 9.08 -2.30
CA HIS A 664 2.33 8.37 -3.50
C HIS A 664 3.70 8.84 -4.01
N PHE A 665 4.11 10.09 -3.77
CA PHE A 665 5.48 10.54 -4.06
C PHE A 665 6.47 9.94 -3.07
N LEU A 666 6.14 9.93 -1.78
CA LEU A 666 6.97 9.33 -0.74
C LEU A 666 7.12 7.82 -0.97
N ASP A 667 6.01 7.13 -1.22
CA ASP A 667 5.98 5.69 -1.47
C ASP A 667 6.86 5.33 -2.67
N ARG A 668 6.77 6.10 -3.77
CA ARG A 668 7.61 5.88 -4.95
C ARG A 668 9.11 6.13 -4.68
N LEU A 669 9.47 7.11 -3.85
CA LEU A 669 10.87 7.30 -3.41
C LEU A 669 11.39 6.08 -2.66
N PHE A 670 10.57 5.52 -1.76
CA PHE A 670 10.94 4.30 -1.02
C PHE A 670 11.05 3.08 -1.93
N VAL A 671 10.13 2.91 -2.91
CA VAL A 671 10.23 1.86 -3.93
C VAL A 671 11.53 1.98 -4.73
N ARG A 672 11.91 3.20 -5.14
CA ARG A 672 13.10 3.45 -5.96
C ARG A 672 14.41 3.13 -5.22
N TYR A 673 14.50 3.43 -3.93
CA TYR A 673 15.77 3.38 -3.19
C TYR A 673 15.86 2.27 -2.13
N THR A 674 14.80 1.48 -1.94
CA THR A 674 14.87 0.27 -1.09
C THR A 674 15.39 -0.90 -1.93
N PRO A 675 16.42 -1.63 -1.48
CA PRO A 675 16.89 -2.83 -2.17
C PRO A 675 15.75 -3.85 -2.30
N LEU A 676 15.45 -4.25 -3.53
CA LEU A 676 14.46 -5.29 -3.83
C LEU A 676 15.19 -6.58 -4.23
N HIS A 677 14.83 -7.69 -3.60
CA HIS A 677 15.32 -9.02 -3.97
C HIS A 677 14.17 -9.79 -4.63
N GLU A 678 14.21 -9.88 -5.96
CA GLU A 678 13.24 -10.63 -6.77
C GLU A 678 13.50 -12.15 -6.74
#